data_AF-A0A661WSJ4-F1
#
_entry.id   AF-A0A661WSJ4-F1
#
_cell.length_a   1.000
_cell.length_b   1.000
_cell.length_c   1.000
_cell.angle_alpha   90.00
_cell.angle_beta   90.00
_cell.angle_gamma   90.00
#
_symmetry.space_group_name_H-M   'P 1'
#
loop_
_entity.id
_entity.type
_entity.pdbx_description
1 polymer ?
#
loop_
_entity_poly.entity_id
_entity_poly.type
_entity_poly.pdbx_seq_one_letter_code
_entity_poly.pdbx_strand_id
1 'polypeptide(L)'
;MDKKNSKTKIQPENLDRLIDTLEERVRELNVLYEIEELLHNDELTLDEIFERVVNLLPAAFQYPEICKAKIVYKKKEFKSEKYKDSPWTLNADLYFQDRVIGYIRVSYIEEKPISEVGPFLSDEKETLKTLAQRLSYHIMYLKLKQIFDKWETTKKSISGQRPEEWKIILELLKRTDLDVYIRISRKMLNHLVWKGISEANELLQKFNPYIGIEREENILGETNAPLKKKESTDINRLANDIFNLAAKYLTDSEILEKIQRWMQEDKTSFLVRTTSNNNSSLTDINEALRRYYQINPEGMQLSPSTLIGVRASLVRRFFTAQLEFINIAKNYIRVRDFYKLLQRMIFPIGSHGKLGGKSAGLFLAYHILQSIEDTQGLLSSIKMPKTWYITSDAMIYFMHYNNLDELLEQKYKPIDEVRKEYPHVVQLFKNSYFPSEIVKGIAMALDDFGEHPLIVRSSSLLEDRLGSAFSGKYKSLFIANQGTKAERLEALCDAIAEVYASTIGPDPIEYRAERGLLDFHEEMGIMIQEVVGQKVGHYFLPAFAGVAFSNNEFRWSPRIRREDGLIRMVPGLGTRAVDRINDDYPIMIAPGQPQLRANIDIDDIIRYAPKKIDVIDLENYGFKTIEFKTLIQEYGYEYPMLKQIVS
;
A
#
# COMPACT_ATOMS: atom_id res chain seq x y z
N MET A 1 16.05 -42.65 -22.21
CA MET A 1 16.36 -41.65 -21.16
C MET A 1 15.20 -40.68 -21.16
N ASP A 2 14.11 -41.05 -20.48
CA ASP A 2 12.88 -40.23 -20.39
C ASP A 2 12.55 -40.10 -18.91
N LYS A 3 12.79 -38.91 -18.34
CA LYS A 3 12.18 -38.55 -17.06
C LYS A 3 10.96 -37.69 -17.35
N LYS A 4 9.79 -38.35 -17.30
CA LYS A 4 8.47 -37.73 -17.22
C LYS A 4 8.46 -36.69 -16.09
N ASN A 5 8.30 -35.42 -16.46
CA ASN A 5 7.84 -34.37 -15.56
C ASN A 5 6.35 -34.59 -15.29
N SER A 6 6.01 -35.28 -14.20
CA SER A 6 4.65 -35.30 -13.67
C SER A 6 4.40 -34.01 -12.89
N LYS A 7 3.93 -32.96 -13.58
CA LYS A 7 3.25 -31.84 -12.92
C LYS A 7 1.76 -32.17 -12.88
N THR A 8 1.35 -32.80 -11.79
CA THR A 8 -0.03 -33.19 -11.52
C THR A 8 -0.84 -31.93 -11.15
N LYS A 9 -2.09 -31.82 -11.64
CA LYS A 9 -3.15 -30.98 -11.04
C LYS A 9 -3.06 -31.08 -9.52
N ILE A 10 -3.30 -29.98 -8.79
CA ILE A 10 -3.27 -29.96 -7.32
C ILE A 10 -4.06 -31.15 -6.80
N GLN A 11 -3.34 -32.18 -6.36
CA GLN A 11 -3.91 -33.26 -5.57
C GLN A 11 -4.23 -32.65 -4.20
N PRO A 12 -5.34 -33.06 -3.56
CA PRO A 12 -5.75 -32.56 -2.25
C PRO A 12 -4.57 -32.48 -1.26
N GLU A 13 -3.68 -33.48 -1.27
CA GLU A 13 -2.49 -33.58 -0.42
C GLU A 13 -1.46 -32.42 -0.57
N ASN A 14 -1.36 -31.77 -1.74
CA ASN A 14 -0.48 -30.61 -1.94
C ASN A 14 -1.13 -29.30 -1.50
N LEU A 15 -2.46 -29.23 -1.52
CA LEU A 15 -3.21 -28.13 -0.93
C LEU A 15 -3.10 -28.21 0.61
N ASP A 16 -3.22 -29.41 1.17
CA ASP A 16 -3.09 -29.66 2.60
C ASP A 16 -1.70 -29.28 3.12
N ARG A 17 -0.60 -29.69 2.47
CA ARG A 17 0.76 -29.26 2.84
C ARG A 17 0.98 -27.75 2.77
N LEU A 18 0.34 -27.11 1.79
CA LEU A 18 0.41 -25.66 1.62
C LEU A 18 -0.41 -24.95 2.71
N ILE A 19 -1.56 -25.51 3.09
CA ILE A 19 -2.36 -25.09 4.25
C ILE A 19 -1.54 -25.25 5.53
N ASP A 20 -0.87 -26.38 5.74
CA ASP A 20 -0.03 -26.62 6.92
C ASP A 20 1.10 -25.57 7.04
N THR A 21 1.79 -25.28 5.93
CA THR A 21 2.86 -24.26 5.90
C THR A 21 2.31 -22.84 6.16
N LEU A 22 1.07 -22.58 5.75
CA LEU A 22 0.40 -21.30 6.02
C LEU A 22 -0.04 -21.18 7.45
N GLU A 23 -0.57 -22.25 8.01
CA GLU A 23 -0.94 -22.31 9.42
C GLU A 23 0.31 -22.16 10.30
N GLU A 24 1.45 -22.72 9.92
CA GLU A 24 2.75 -22.47 10.56
C GLU A 24 3.14 -20.98 10.53
N ARG A 25 3.15 -20.35 9.35
CA ARG A 25 3.56 -18.93 9.23
C ARG A 25 2.56 -17.95 9.85
N VAL A 26 1.27 -18.24 9.77
CA VAL A 26 0.21 -17.47 10.45
C VAL A 26 0.36 -17.59 11.97
N ARG A 27 0.63 -18.79 12.50
CA ARG A 27 0.91 -18.98 13.93
C ARG A 27 2.12 -18.17 14.38
N GLU A 28 3.21 -18.22 13.61
CA GLU A 28 4.42 -17.44 13.91
C GLU A 28 4.16 -15.93 13.94
N LEU A 29 3.49 -15.40 12.89
CA LEU A 29 3.13 -13.98 12.83
C LEU A 29 2.17 -13.58 13.94
N ASN A 30 1.18 -14.42 14.25
CA ASN A 30 0.25 -14.18 15.35
C ASN A 30 0.97 -14.12 16.69
N VAL A 31 1.90 -15.02 16.98
CA VAL A 31 2.71 -14.98 18.20
C VAL A 31 3.58 -13.72 18.26
N LEU A 32 4.19 -13.32 17.13
CA LEU A 32 4.91 -12.05 17.05
C LEU A 32 4.00 -10.86 17.36
N TYR A 33 2.77 -10.85 16.85
CA TYR A 33 1.78 -9.81 17.13
C TYR A 33 1.29 -9.82 18.58
N GLU A 34 0.97 -10.98 19.15
CA GLU A 34 0.50 -11.09 20.53
C GLU A 34 1.60 -10.69 21.52
N ILE A 35 2.85 -11.11 21.28
CA ILE A 35 3.99 -10.65 22.08
C ILE A 35 4.15 -9.13 21.92
N GLU A 36 3.95 -8.59 20.72
CA GLU A 36 4.00 -7.14 20.51
C GLU A 36 2.89 -6.41 21.25
N GLU A 37 1.66 -6.91 21.28
CA GLU A 37 0.57 -6.35 22.10
C GLU A 37 0.89 -6.41 23.59
N LEU A 38 1.46 -7.52 24.08
CA LEU A 38 1.90 -7.63 25.48
C LEU A 38 2.98 -6.61 25.83
N LEU A 39 3.93 -6.36 24.92
CA LEU A 39 4.99 -5.36 25.10
C LEU A 39 4.49 -3.92 24.98
N HIS A 40 3.28 -3.68 24.48
CA HIS A 40 2.67 -2.35 24.44
C HIS A 40 1.61 -2.14 25.54
N ASN A 41 1.36 -3.14 26.38
CA ASN A 41 0.45 -3.02 27.50
C ASN A 41 1.14 -2.38 28.71
N ASP A 42 0.83 -1.11 28.94
CA ASP A 42 1.39 -0.32 30.03
C ASP A 42 0.92 -0.71 31.43
N GLU A 43 -0.08 -1.59 31.55
CA GLU A 43 -0.59 -2.10 32.84
C GLU A 43 0.17 -3.33 33.34
N LEU A 44 0.94 -4.00 32.47
CA LEU A 44 1.66 -5.22 32.80
C LEU A 44 3.08 -4.92 33.31
N THR A 45 3.49 -5.64 34.35
CA THR A 45 4.87 -5.62 34.82
C THR A 45 5.77 -6.45 33.90
N LEU A 46 7.07 -6.15 33.91
CA LEU A 46 8.06 -6.89 33.11
C LEU A 46 8.07 -8.40 33.43
N ASP A 47 7.83 -8.75 34.70
CA ASP A 47 7.75 -10.15 35.14
C ASP A 47 6.52 -10.84 34.53
N GLU A 48 5.35 -10.19 34.55
CA GLU A 48 4.11 -10.72 33.91
C GLU A 48 4.25 -10.83 32.40
N ILE A 49 4.91 -9.87 31.75
CA ILE A 49 5.23 -9.94 30.33
C ILE A 49 6.09 -11.17 30.05
N PHE A 50 7.18 -11.38 30.81
CA PHE A 50 8.03 -12.56 30.58
C PHE A 50 7.29 -13.88 30.83
N GLU A 51 6.43 -13.96 31.84
CA GLU A 51 5.59 -15.14 32.08
C GLU A 51 4.63 -15.43 30.92
N ARG A 52 4.00 -14.39 30.34
CA ARG A 52 3.12 -14.58 29.19
C ARG A 52 3.91 -14.94 27.93
N VAL A 53 5.04 -14.27 27.70
CA VAL A 53 5.90 -14.53 26.54
C VAL A 53 6.41 -15.97 26.54
N VAL A 54 6.90 -16.52 27.66
CA VAL A 54 7.36 -17.92 27.68
C VAL A 54 6.24 -18.92 27.38
N ASN A 55 4.98 -18.58 27.65
CA ASN A 55 3.84 -19.45 27.34
C ASN A 55 3.37 -19.31 25.88
N LEU A 56 3.55 -18.14 25.26
CA LEU A 56 3.21 -17.91 23.85
C LEU A 56 4.28 -18.38 22.87
N LEU A 57 5.55 -18.23 23.25
CA LEU A 57 6.69 -18.49 22.38
C LEU A 57 6.67 -19.88 21.71
N PRO A 58 6.27 -20.98 22.39
CA PRO A 58 6.18 -22.31 21.77
C PRO A 58 5.33 -22.38 20.50
N ALA A 59 4.26 -21.58 20.41
CA ALA A 59 3.34 -21.61 19.26
C ALA A 59 3.94 -21.08 17.96
N ALA A 60 5.08 -20.37 18.04
CA ALA A 60 5.80 -19.85 16.87
C ALA A 60 6.75 -20.86 16.20
N PHE A 61 6.87 -22.06 16.76
CA PHE A 61 7.82 -23.08 16.30
C PHE A 61 7.08 -24.26 15.64
N GLN A 62 7.79 -25.02 14.82
CA GLN A 62 7.26 -26.11 14.01
C GLN A 62 6.53 -27.18 14.82
N TYR A 63 6.98 -27.44 16.05
CA TYR A 63 6.39 -28.43 16.96
C TYR A 63 5.93 -27.81 18.29
N PRO A 64 4.84 -27.01 18.33
CA PRO A 64 4.43 -26.27 19.53
C PRO A 64 4.18 -27.13 20.77
N GLU A 65 3.63 -28.33 20.57
CA GLU A 65 3.22 -29.24 21.64
C GLU A 65 4.41 -29.69 22.52
N ILE A 66 5.57 -29.92 21.88
CA ILE A 66 6.81 -30.32 22.54
C ILE A 66 7.80 -29.16 22.71
N CYS A 67 7.49 -27.99 22.16
CA CYS A 67 8.27 -26.79 22.32
C CYS A 67 8.06 -26.19 23.71
N LYS A 68 9.16 -25.87 24.40
CA LYS A 68 9.17 -25.25 25.72
C LYS A 68 10.16 -24.10 25.75
N ALA A 69 9.79 -23.02 26.43
CA ALA A 69 10.57 -21.79 26.45
C ALA A 69 11.01 -21.40 27.86
N LYS A 70 12.16 -20.73 27.93
CA LYS A 70 12.74 -20.17 29.15
C LYS A 70 13.31 -18.79 28.86
N ILE A 71 13.00 -17.81 29.69
CA ILE A 71 13.66 -16.51 29.71
C ILE A 71 14.44 -16.38 31.00
N VAL A 72 15.70 -15.97 30.91
CA VAL A 72 16.51 -15.58 32.05
C VAL A 72 16.82 -14.10 31.94
N TYR A 73 16.44 -13.35 32.97
CA TYR A 73 16.72 -11.92 33.06
C TYR A 73 17.31 -11.61 34.44
N LYS A 74 18.54 -11.10 34.46
CA LYS A 74 19.34 -10.89 35.69
C LYS A 74 19.52 -12.19 36.50
N LYS A 75 18.74 -12.35 37.59
CA LYS A 75 18.75 -13.52 38.49
C LYS A 75 17.39 -14.24 38.56
N LYS A 76 16.42 -13.82 37.73
CA LYS A 76 15.09 -14.43 37.66
C LYS A 76 15.01 -15.32 36.43
N GLU A 77 14.34 -16.46 36.60
CA GLU A 77 14.03 -17.39 35.52
C GLU A 77 12.52 -17.47 35.35
N PHE A 78 12.07 -17.41 34.10
CA PHE A 78 10.67 -17.57 33.69
C PHE A 78 10.60 -18.77 32.75
N LYS A 79 9.65 -19.67 32.96
CA LYS A 79 9.58 -20.96 32.25
C LYS A 79 8.15 -21.24 31.81
N SER A 80 8.01 -21.78 30.61
CA SER A 80 6.74 -22.37 30.15
C SER A 80 6.38 -23.59 30.99
N GLU A 81 5.10 -23.94 31.02
CA GLU A 81 4.63 -25.12 31.74
C GLU A 81 5.38 -26.40 31.31
N LYS A 82 5.84 -27.21 32.28
CA LYS A 82 6.58 -28.47 32.05
C LYS A 82 7.94 -28.31 31.31
N TYR A 83 8.58 -27.15 31.38
CA TYR A 83 9.92 -26.95 30.83
C TYR A 83 10.95 -27.95 31.40
N LYS A 84 11.77 -28.54 30.52
CA LYS A 84 12.94 -29.36 30.86
C LYS A 84 14.09 -28.99 29.95
N ASP A 85 15.30 -28.95 30.49
CA ASP A 85 16.51 -28.84 29.68
C ASP A 85 16.66 -30.10 28.80
N SER A 86 16.95 -29.89 27.53
CA SER A 86 17.17 -30.94 26.54
C SER A 86 18.43 -30.61 25.71
N PRO A 87 18.99 -31.55 24.95
CA PRO A 87 20.08 -31.25 24.00
C PRO A 87 19.59 -30.50 22.75
N TRP A 88 18.27 -30.43 22.52
CA TRP A 88 17.65 -29.85 21.33
C TRP A 88 17.19 -28.42 21.60
N THR A 89 18.12 -27.47 21.62
CA THR A 89 17.84 -26.08 22.04
C THR A 89 18.30 -25.02 21.07
N LEU A 90 17.53 -23.93 20.98
CA LEU A 90 17.95 -22.65 20.42
C LEU A 90 18.06 -21.59 21.52
N ASN A 91 19.05 -20.70 21.40
CA ASN A 91 19.33 -19.65 22.37
C ASN A 91 19.57 -18.31 21.67
N ALA A 92 19.02 -17.24 22.23
CA ALA A 92 19.25 -15.86 21.80
C ALA A 92 19.47 -14.95 23.00
N ASP A 93 20.52 -14.13 22.96
CA ASP A 93 20.89 -13.25 24.06
C ASP A 93 20.05 -11.97 24.10
N LEU A 94 19.79 -11.48 25.32
CA LEU A 94 19.18 -10.17 25.56
C LEU A 94 20.27 -9.14 25.83
N TYR A 95 20.21 -7.98 25.17
CA TYR A 95 21.25 -6.96 25.23
C TYR A 95 20.77 -5.64 25.84
N PHE A 96 21.67 -4.95 26.55
CA PHE A 96 21.50 -3.56 26.96
C PHE A 96 22.86 -2.85 26.90
N GLN A 97 22.98 -1.83 26.04
CA GLN A 97 24.24 -1.10 25.81
C GLN A 97 25.42 -2.06 25.57
N ASP A 98 25.24 -2.99 24.63
CA ASP A 98 26.21 -4.03 24.23
C ASP A 98 26.63 -5.01 25.34
N ARG A 99 25.91 -5.03 26.48
CA ARG A 99 26.09 -6.03 27.54
C ARG A 99 24.95 -7.03 27.53
N VAL A 100 25.28 -8.32 27.65
CA VAL A 100 24.29 -9.38 27.84
C VAL A 100 23.66 -9.24 29.22
N ILE A 101 22.34 -9.04 29.26
CA ILE A 101 21.53 -8.88 30.48
C ILE A 101 20.69 -10.11 30.79
N GLY A 102 20.67 -11.08 29.89
CA GLY A 102 19.83 -12.27 29.95
C GLY A 102 19.85 -13.05 28.64
N TYR A 103 18.99 -14.06 28.53
CA TYR A 103 18.80 -14.82 27.30
C TYR A 103 17.39 -15.42 27.22
N ILE A 104 16.96 -15.71 26.01
CA ILE A 104 15.77 -16.49 25.69
C ILE A 104 16.23 -17.82 25.12
N ARG A 105 15.61 -18.89 25.60
CA ARG A 105 15.88 -20.25 25.16
C ARG A 105 14.60 -20.96 24.81
N VAL A 106 14.65 -21.72 23.72
CA VAL A 106 13.61 -22.65 23.30
C VAL A 106 14.19 -24.04 23.23
N SER A 107 13.41 -25.06 23.61
CA SER A 107 13.85 -26.44 23.73
C SER A 107 12.73 -27.39 23.31
N TYR A 108 13.04 -28.36 22.44
CA TYR A 108 12.15 -29.49 22.18
C TYR A 108 12.39 -30.57 23.23
N ILE A 109 11.32 -31.15 23.79
CA ILE A 109 11.43 -32.20 24.84
C ILE A 109 11.59 -33.61 24.27
N GLU A 110 11.42 -33.79 22.97
CA GLU A 110 11.54 -35.04 22.23
C GLU A 110 12.46 -34.87 21.03
N GLU A 111 13.11 -35.97 20.60
CA GLU A 111 13.94 -35.98 19.41
C GLU A 111 13.09 -35.83 18.15
N LYS A 112 13.47 -34.91 17.27
CA LYS A 112 12.85 -34.68 15.97
C LYS A 112 13.90 -34.78 14.85
N PRO A 113 13.48 -35.01 13.60
CA PRO A 113 14.39 -35.07 12.46
C PRO A 113 15.30 -33.84 12.40
N ILE A 114 16.57 -34.07 12.03
CA ILE A 114 17.53 -32.99 11.82
C ILE A 114 17.07 -32.15 10.63
N SER A 115 17.03 -30.84 10.85
CA SER A 115 16.77 -29.77 9.90
C SER A 115 18.05 -28.94 9.71
N GLU A 116 17.93 -27.63 9.46
CA GLU A 116 19.06 -26.74 9.13
C GLU A 116 19.90 -26.34 10.34
N VAL A 117 19.28 -26.16 11.52
CA VAL A 117 19.94 -25.75 12.76
C VAL A 117 19.60 -26.72 13.88
N GLY A 118 20.11 -27.95 13.78
CA GLY A 118 19.65 -29.04 14.65
C GLY A 118 18.23 -29.44 14.24
N PRO A 119 17.27 -29.65 15.17
CA PRO A 119 15.88 -29.93 14.80
C PRO A 119 15.06 -28.68 14.41
N PHE A 120 15.70 -27.52 14.26
CA PHE A 120 15.04 -26.25 13.96
C PHE A 120 15.36 -25.74 12.55
N LEU A 121 14.46 -24.93 11.99
CA LEU A 121 14.63 -24.21 10.71
C LEU A 121 15.46 -22.93 10.90
N SER A 122 16.08 -22.43 9.81
CA SER A 122 16.80 -21.15 9.85
C SER A 122 15.87 -19.96 10.18
N ASP A 123 14.65 -19.98 9.66
CA ASP A 123 13.63 -18.97 9.96
C ASP A 123 13.29 -18.92 11.46
N GLU A 124 13.13 -20.07 12.12
CA GLU A 124 12.85 -20.14 13.56
C GLU A 124 13.98 -19.52 14.40
N LYS A 125 15.23 -19.68 13.97
CA LYS A 125 16.39 -19.06 14.62
C LYS A 125 16.36 -17.54 14.49
N GLU A 126 16.05 -17.00 13.30
CA GLU A 126 15.91 -15.55 13.12
C GLU A 126 14.70 -15.02 13.91
N THR A 127 13.58 -15.76 13.97
CA THR A 127 12.40 -15.38 14.77
C THR A 127 12.72 -15.27 16.25
N LEU A 128 13.44 -16.24 16.83
CA LEU A 128 13.88 -16.18 18.22
C LEU A 128 14.79 -14.97 18.49
N LYS A 129 15.69 -14.66 17.55
CA LYS A 129 16.62 -13.54 17.63
C LYS A 129 15.90 -12.19 17.51
N THR A 130 14.95 -12.06 16.59
CA THR A 130 14.09 -10.87 16.47
C THR A 130 13.30 -10.64 17.75
N LEU A 131 12.75 -11.69 18.35
CA LEU A 131 12.03 -11.60 19.63
C LEU A 131 12.95 -11.18 20.78
N ALA A 132 14.17 -11.71 20.86
CA ALA A 132 15.17 -11.30 21.83
C ALA A 132 15.55 -9.81 21.69
N GLN A 133 15.68 -9.31 20.45
CA GLN A 133 15.91 -7.89 20.19
C GLN A 133 14.71 -7.03 20.64
N ARG A 134 13.48 -7.42 20.30
CA ARG A 134 12.25 -6.71 20.72
C ARG A 134 12.13 -6.60 22.23
N LEU A 135 12.35 -7.70 22.96
CA LEU A 135 12.34 -7.71 24.43
C LEU A 135 13.44 -6.82 25.00
N SER A 136 14.63 -6.85 24.40
CA SER A 136 15.75 -5.97 24.79
C SER A 136 15.38 -4.48 24.67
N TYR A 137 14.71 -4.09 23.57
CA TYR A 137 14.21 -2.72 23.38
C TYR A 137 13.11 -2.35 24.37
N HIS A 138 12.18 -3.25 24.67
CA HIS A 138 11.11 -2.98 25.63
C HIS A 138 11.64 -2.83 27.07
N ILE A 139 12.62 -3.65 27.48
CA ILE A 139 13.32 -3.49 28.77
C ILE A 139 13.98 -2.11 28.87
N MET A 140 14.55 -1.61 27.78
CA MET A 140 15.11 -0.26 27.72
C MET A 140 14.01 0.82 27.84
N TYR A 141 12.89 0.65 27.15
CA TYR A 141 11.74 1.54 27.25
C TYR A 141 11.20 1.65 28.67
N LEU A 142 10.96 0.53 29.36
CA LEU A 142 10.46 0.55 30.74
C LEU A 142 11.44 1.19 31.72
N LYS A 143 12.76 1.02 31.52
CA LYS A 143 13.76 1.74 32.32
C LYS A 143 13.68 3.24 32.12
N LEU A 144 13.49 3.70 30.88
CA LEU A 144 13.29 5.11 30.58
C LEU A 144 11.99 5.62 31.22
N LYS A 145 10.88 4.89 31.05
CA LYS A 145 9.57 5.22 31.64
C LYS A 145 9.63 5.30 33.16
N GLN A 146 10.23 4.34 33.86
CA GLN A 146 10.41 4.40 35.32
C GLN A 146 11.23 5.60 35.80
N ILE A 147 12.20 6.06 35.00
CA ILE A 147 12.94 7.29 35.29
C ILE A 147 11.98 8.49 35.19
N PHE A 148 11.12 8.54 34.16
CA PHE A 148 10.12 9.60 33.96
C PHE A 148 8.96 9.56 34.99
N ASP A 149 8.45 8.39 35.38
CA ASP A 149 7.33 8.27 36.33
C ASP A 149 7.77 8.62 37.76
N LYS A 150 8.99 8.21 38.15
CA LYS A 150 9.63 8.68 39.39
C LYS A 150 9.81 10.20 39.38
N TRP A 151 9.89 10.82 38.20
CA TRP A 151 10.01 12.27 38.07
C TRP A 151 8.67 12.98 38.18
N GLU A 152 7.60 12.47 37.57
CA GLU A 152 6.24 13.05 37.72
C GLU A 152 5.72 12.98 39.16
N THR A 153 5.98 11.86 39.85
CA THR A 153 5.62 11.72 41.27
C THR A 153 6.44 12.66 42.16
N THR A 154 7.71 12.90 41.83
CA THR A 154 8.56 13.88 42.54
C THR A 154 8.15 15.34 42.22
N LYS A 155 7.53 15.59 41.07
CA LYS A 155 6.99 16.88 40.60
C LYS A 155 5.86 17.43 41.49
N LYS A 156 5.07 16.55 42.12
CA LYS A 156 3.97 16.92 43.04
C LYS A 156 4.42 17.30 44.45
N SER A 157 5.64 16.97 44.84
CA SER A 157 6.08 17.05 46.25
C SER A 157 7.06 18.16 46.58
N ILE A 158 7.68 18.86 45.61
CA ILE A 158 8.72 19.86 45.92
C ILE A 158 8.63 21.07 44.97
N SER A 159 7.91 22.11 45.40
CA SER A 159 8.06 23.47 44.89
C SER A 159 9.33 24.09 45.47
N GLY A 160 10.41 24.08 44.72
CA GLY A 160 11.64 24.74 45.16
C GLY A 160 12.85 24.24 44.43
N GLN A 161 13.27 25.06 43.44
CA GLN A 161 14.61 25.09 42.83
C GLN A 161 15.31 23.74 42.67
N ARG A 162 15.21 23.12 41.49
CA ARG A 162 16.16 22.08 41.02
C ARG A 162 15.96 21.73 39.54
N PRO A 163 16.93 21.03 38.93
CA PRO A 163 17.78 21.44 37.79
C PRO A 163 17.00 21.58 36.47
N GLU A 164 17.57 22.31 35.50
CA GLU A 164 17.01 22.48 34.14
C GLU A 164 16.59 21.11 33.55
N GLU A 165 15.28 20.81 33.54
CA GLU A 165 14.70 19.47 33.21
C GLU A 165 15.21 18.94 31.86
N TRP A 166 15.39 19.83 30.89
CA TRP A 166 15.91 19.53 29.57
C TRP A 166 17.39 19.08 29.59
N LYS A 167 18.22 19.54 30.54
CA LYS A 167 19.64 19.13 30.63
C LYS A 167 19.79 17.66 30.95
N ILE A 168 18.88 17.10 31.73
CA ILE A 168 18.92 15.69 32.10
C ILE A 168 18.45 14.82 30.94
N ILE A 169 17.44 15.25 30.19
CA ILE A 169 17.04 14.57 28.94
C ILE A 169 18.21 14.56 27.96
N LEU A 170 18.92 15.68 27.82
CA LEU A 170 20.11 15.73 26.96
C LEU A 170 21.25 14.84 27.46
N GLU A 171 21.51 14.81 28.76
CA GLU A 171 22.55 13.95 29.34
C GLU A 171 22.20 12.46 29.20
N LEU A 172 20.91 12.11 29.30
CA LEU A 172 20.42 10.76 28.99
C LEU A 172 20.60 10.45 27.52
N LEU A 173 20.12 11.31 26.61
CA LEU A 173 20.26 11.13 25.16
C LEU A 173 21.72 10.98 24.75
N LYS A 174 22.60 11.81 25.28
CA LYS A 174 24.05 11.72 25.03
C LYS A 174 24.64 10.36 25.41
N ARG A 175 24.07 9.67 26.40
CA ARG A 175 24.51 8.34 26.87
C ARG A 175 23.75 7.18 26.21
N THR A 176 22.52 7.39 25.74
CA THR A 176 21.66 6.33 25.21
C THR A 176 21.61 6.30 23.70
N ASP A 177 21.60 7.47 23.04
CA ASP A 177 21.47 7.62 21.60
C ASP A 177 22.16 8.93 21.15
N LEU A 178 23.46 8.80 20.87
CA LEU A 178 24.31 9.92 20.48
C LEU A 178 23.83 10.57 19.16
N ASP A 179 23.25 9.79 18.26
CA ASP A 179 22.75 10.26 16.97
C ASP A 179 21.52 11.16 17.14
N VAL A 180 20.58 10.75 17.99
CA VAL A 180 19.41 11.58 18.35
C VAL A 180 19.86 12.86 19.05
N TYR A 181 20.81 12.76 19.98
CA TYR A 181 21.38 13.91 20.67
C TYR A 181 21.94 14.94 19.67
N ILE A 182 22.80 14.52 18.74
CA ILE A 182 23.39 15.41 17.72
C ILE A 182 22.32 16.02 16.81
N ARG A 183 21.31 15.24 16.38
CA ARG A 183 20.21 15.75 15.55
C ARG A 183 19.40 16.83 16.26
N ILE A 184 19.09 16.63 17.54
CA ILE A 184 18.35 17.61 18.35
C ILE A 184 19.19 18.87 18.57
N SER A 185 20.49 18.75 18.86
CA SER A 185 21.40 19.91 18.94
C SER A 185 21.39 20.73 17.65
N ARG A 186 21.47 20.08 16.49
CA ARG A 186 21.41 20.76 15.18
C ARG A 186 20.08 21.48 14.95
N LYS A 187 18.96 20.84 15.30
CA LYS A 187 17.63 21.46 15.20
C LYS A 187 17.48 22.66 16.15
N MET A 188 18.05 22.58 17.35
CA MET A 188 18.09 23.71 18.29
C MET A 188 18.87 24.89 17.71
N LEU A 189 20.06 24.64 17.17
CA LEU A 189 20.86 25.68 16.53
C LEU A 189 20.11 26.37 15.38
N ASN A 190 19.49 25.59 14.48
CA ASN A 190 18.69 26.14 13.39
C ASN A 190 17.50 26.96 13.90
N HIS A 191 16.85 26.53 14.98
CA HIS A 191 15.74 27.26 15.60
C HIS A 191 16.19 28.63 16.15
N LEU A 192 17.34 28.67 16.83
CA LEU A 192 17.92 29.91 17.36
C LEU A 192 18.32 30.87 16.22
N VAL A 193 18.88 30.33 15.13
CA VAL A 193 19.22 31.11 13.91
C VAL A 193 17.95 31.71 13.29
N TRP A 194 16.88 30.93 13.11
CA TRP A 194 15.61 31.43 12.57
C TRP A 194 14.91 32.45 13.47
N LYS A 195 15.15 32.41 14.78
CA LYS A 195 14.72 33.47 15.72
C LYS A 195 15.58 34.75 15.64
N GLY A 196 16.65 34.77 14.83
CA GLY A 196 17.50 35.94 14.61
C GLY A 196 18.60 36.13 15.65
N ILE A 197 18.96 35.11 16.43
CA ILE A 197 20.00 35.21 17.47
C ILE A 197 21.38 35.28 16.80
N SER A 198 22.10 36.40 16.99
CA SER A 198 23.40 36.68 16.40
C SER A 198 24.46 35.63 16.71
N GLU A 199 24.58 35.24 17.98
CA GLU A 199 25.54 34.25 18.46
C GLU A 199 25.29 32.84 17.91
N ALA A 200 24.04 32.55 17.51
CA ALA A 200 23.70 31.28 16.89
C ALA A 200 24.28 31.16 15.47
N ASN A 201 24.48 32.28 14.75
CA ASN A 201 25.13 32.27 13.44
C ASN A 201 26.62 31.92 13.55
N GLU A 202 27.30 32.36 14.61
CA GLU A 202 28.70 31.98 14.86
C GLU A 202 28.83 30.49 15.21
N LEU A 203 27.89 29.96 16.01
CA LEU A 203 27.83 28.52 16.28
C LEU A 203 27.48 27.72 15.03
N LEU A 204 26.61 28.22 14.14
CA LEU A 204 26.28 27.58 12.87
C LEU A 204 27.51 27.45 11.95
N GLN A 205 28.38 28.45 11.91
CA GLN A 205 29.64 28.38 11.16
C GLN A 205 30.60 27.32 11.73
N LYS A 206 30.60 27.11 13.05
CA LYS A 206 31.43 26.10 13.72
C LYS A 206 30.83 24.69 13.69
N PHE A 207 29.50 24.58 13.64
CA PHE A 207 28.74 23.33 13.61
C PHE A 207 28.59 22.77 12.18
N ASN A 208 28.79 23.61 11.16
CA ASN A 208 28.71 23.21 9.76
C ASN A 208 30.10 22.81 9.23
N PRO A 209 30.34 21.54 8.83
CA PRO A 209 31.62 21.13 8.27
C PRO A 209 31.98 21.80 6.93
N TYR A 210 31.08 22.62 6.35
CA TYR A 210 31.18 23.14 4.98
C TYR A 210 31.31 24.67 4.80
N ILE A 211 31.35 25.49 5.87
CA ILE A 211 31.46 26.95 5.68
C ILE A 211 32.76 27.45 6.30
N GLY A 212 33.83 27.36 5.51
CA GLY A 212 34.94 28.32 5.57
C GLY A 212 34.87 29.17 4.32
N ILE A 213 33.90 30.08 4.25
CA ILE A 213 33.91 31.14 3.25
C ILE A 213 34.68 32.27 3.92
N GLU A 214 35.93 32.49 3.51
CA GLU A 214 36.51 33.83 3.63
C GLU A 214 35.49 34.79 3.00
N ARG A 215 35.08 35.82 3.73
CA ARG A 215 34.09 36.81 3.27
C ARG A 215 34.67 37.57 2.08
N GLU A 216 34.57 36.99 0.89
CA GLU A 216 34.50 37.73 -0.36
C GLU A 216 33.06 37.65 -0.87
N GLU A 217 32.60 38.80 -1.34
CA GLU A 217 31.24 39.11 -1.77
C GLU A 217 30.74 38.16 -2.86
N ASN A 218 30.21 36.99 -2.52
CA ASN A 218 29.37 36.20 -3.42
C ASN A 218 28.41 35.32 -2.63
N ILE A 219 27.24 35.89 -2.37
CA ILE A 219 26.06 35.19 -1.90
C ILE A 219 25.66 34.20 -3.02
N LEU A 220 25.61 32.89 -2.72
CA LEU A 220 25.05 31.82 -3.58
C LEU A 220 25.87 31.32 -4.79
N GLY A 221 27.19 31.40 -4.80
CA GLY A 221 28.00 30.78 -5.86
C GLY A 221 28.26 29.29 -5.60
N GLU A 222 27.54 28.38 -6.27
CA GLU A 222 27.94 26.97 -6.37
C GLU A 222 29.29 26.89 -7.10
N THR A 223 30.36 26.56 -6.38
CA THR A 223 31.65 26.25 -7.01
C THR A 223 31.60 24.82 -7.55
N ASN A 224 31.96 24.62 -8.82
CA ASN A 224 32.10 23.30 -9.45
C ASN A 224 33.36 22.56 -8.96
N ALA A 225 33.63 22.57 -7.66
CA ALA A 225 34.74 21.87 -7.03
C ALA A 225 34.28 21.25 -5.69
N PRO A 226 34.66 20.00 -5.40
CA PRO A 226 34.31 19.37 -4.13
C PRO A 226 34.96 20.11 -2.96
N LEU A 227 34.17 20.48 -1.96
CA LEU A 227 34.66 21.12 -0.75
C LEU A 227 35.56 20.15 0.03
N LYS A 228 36.68 20.65 0.55
CA LYS A 228 37.59 19.85 1.38
C LYS A 228 36.94 19.51 2.72
N LYS A 229 36.97 18.23 3.10
CA LYS A 229 36.54 17.74 4.42
C LYS A 229 37.39 18.40 5.52
N LYS A 230 36.78 19.20 6.39
CA LYS A 230 37.44 19.68 7.63
C LYS A 230 37.38 18.58 8.70
N GLU A 231 38.44 18.44 9.49
CA GLU A 231 38.47 17.53 10.63
C GLU A 231 37.45 17.95 11.70
N SER A 232 36.85 16.95 12.34
CA SER A 232 35.75 17.12 13.30
C SER A 232 36.18 17.96 14.49
N THR A 233 35.62 19.16 14.63
CA THR A 233 35.51 19.85 15.93
C THR A 233 34.78 18.94 16.94
N ASP A 234 35.08 19.06 18.22
CA ASP A 234 34.44 18.27 19.29
C ASP A 234 32.91 18.51 19.31
N ILE A 235 32.16 17.61 18.67
CA ILE A 235 30.71 17.71 18.44
C ILE A 235 29.95 17.82 19.76
N ASN A 236 30.46 17.20 20.83
CA ASN A 236 29.86 17.25 22.16
C ASN A 236 29.99 18.64 22.79
N ARG A 237 31.14 19.28 22.61
CA ARG A 237 31.38 20.64 23.11
C ARG A 237 30.46 21.64 22.39
N LEU A 238 30.37 21.51 21.07
CA LEU A 238 29.46 22.31 20.23
C LEU A 238 27.99 22.13 20.62
N ALA A 239 27.54 20.90 20.85
CA ALA A 239 26.19 20.60 21.31
C ALA A 239 25.87 21.28 22.67
N ASN A 240 26.81 21.23 23.61
CA ASN A 240 26.67 21.93 24.90
C ASN A 240 26.60 23.45 24.71
N ASP A 241 27.44 24.03 23.86
CA ASP A 241 27.44 25.47 23.57
C ASP A 241 26.10 25.94 22.97
N ILE A 242 25.48 25.13 22.11
CA ILE A 242 24.17 25.40 21.53
C ILE A 242 23.08 25.47 22.60
N PHE A 243 23.05 24.51 23.52
CA PHE A 243 22.01 24.49 24.54
C PHE A 243 22.26 25.50 25.67
N ASN A 244 23.51 25.81 25.98
CA ASN A 244 23.85 26.95 26.83
C ASN A 244 23.40 28.27 26.21
N LEU A 245 23.52 28.41 24.88
CA LEU A 245 22.97 29.56 24.16
C LEU A 245 21.44 29.53 24.20
N ALA A 246 20.80 28.39 23.97
CA ALA A 246 19.35 28.25 24.06
C ALA A 246 18.81 28.70 25.43
N ALA A 247 19.47 28.30 26.52
CA ALA A 247 19.11 28.66 27.90
C ALA A 247 19.17 30.17 28.20
N LYS A 248 19.94 30.94 27.40
CA LYS A 248 19.99 32.41 27.54
C LYS A 248 18.79 33.12 26.91
N TYR A 249 18.20 32.54 25.87
CA TYR A 249 17.19 33.20 25.04
C TYR A 249 15.82 32.51 25.04
N LEU A 250 15.72 31.30 25.59
CA LEU A 250 14.50 30.50 25.68
C LEU A 250 14.26 30.10 27.14
N THR A 251 13.00 29.97 27.50
CA THR A 251 12.60 29.40 28.80
C THR A 251 12.85 27.89 28.84
N ASP A 252 13.05 27.33 30.03
CA ASP A 252 13.24 25.88 30.20
C ASP A 252 12.07 25.07 29.61
N SER A 253 10.85 25.58 29.72
CA SER A 253 9.65 24.96 29.15
C SER A 253 9.66 24.96 27.62
N GLU A 254 10.08 26.06 26.98
CA GLU A 254 10.23 26.12 25.52
C GLU A 254 11.31 25.13 25.03
N ILE A 255 12.46 25.08 25.70
CA ILE A 255 13.54 24.15 25.34
C ILE A 255 13.07 22.70 25.44
N LEU A 256 12.39 22.37 26.54
CA LEU A 256 11.83 21.05 26.79
C LEU A 256 10.79 20.67 25.71
N GLU A 257 9.86 21.57 25.38
CA GLU A 257 8.86 21.35 24.33
C GLU A 257 9.51 21.06 22.97
N LYS A 258 10.57 21.81 22.61
CA LYS A 258 11.29 21.58 21.35
C LYS A 258 12.00 20.25 21.32
N ILE A 259 12.69 19.87 22.40
CA ILE A 259 13.37 18.57 22.51
C ILE A 259 12.35 17.44 22.41
N GLN A 260 11.24 17.51 23.17
CA GLN A 260 10.18 16.51 23.12
C GLN A 260 9.59 16.37 21.72
N ARG A 261 9.26 17.48 21.06
CA ARG A 261 8.75 17.48 19.68
C ARG A 261 9.75 16.84 18.70
N TRP A 262 11.05 17.15 18.80
CA TRP A 262 12.05 16.59 17.90
C TRP A 262 12.38 15.13 18.18
N MET A 263 12.29 14.69 19.45
CA MET A 263 12.34 13.27 19.81
C MET A 263 11.12 12.51 19.24
N GLN A 264 9.93 13.10 19.27
CA GLN A 264 8.74 12.53 18.64
C GLN A 264 8.88 12.43 17.12
N GLU A 265 9.41 13.47 16.46
CA GLU A 265 9.72 13.40 15.02
C GLU A 265 10.71 12.27 14.71
N ASP A 266 11.72 12.07 15.56
CA ASP A 266 12.68 10.97 15.42
C ASP A 266 12.03 9.59 15.57
N LYS A 267 11.07 9.43 16.49
CA LYS A 267 10.27 8.21 16.61
C LYS A 267 9.49 7.87 15.34
N THR A 268 9.08 8.87 14.55
CA THR A 268 8.40 8.67 13.26
C THR A 268 9.34 8.57 12.06
N SER A 269 10.66 8.68 12.28
CA SER A 269 11.67 8.68 11.22
C SER A 269 11.73 7.36 10.45
N PHE A 270 11.32 6.24 11.07
CA PHE A 270 11.24 4.95 10.38
C PHE A 270 10.25 5.00 9.22
N LEU A 271 9.09 5.65 9.37
CA LEU A 271 8.10 5.76 8.30
C LEU A 271 8.67 6.57 7.13
N VAL A 272 9.35 7.68 7.44
CA VAL A 272 10.02 8.50 6.42
C VAL A 272 11.09 7.70 5.71
N ARG A 273 11.96 7.00 6.46
CA ARG A 273 13.04 6.19 5.90
C ARG A 273 12.50 5.08 4.99
N THR A 274 11.51 4.32 5.46
CA THR A 274 10.92 3.22 4.69
C THR A 274 10.20 3.73 3.44
N THR A 275 9.38 4.79 3.55
CA THR A 275 8.64 5.32 2.38
C THR A 275 9.54 6.03 1.37
N SER A 276 10.64 6.65 1.82
CA SER A 276 11.61 7.33 0.94
C SER A 276 12.61 6.38 0.29
N ASN A 277 12.81 5.18 0.83
CA ASN A 277 13.71 4.19 0.29
C ASN A 277 13.03 3.40 -0.85
N ASN A 278 13.56 3.52 -2.06
CA ASN A 278 13.05 2.82 -3.23
C ASN A 278 13.19 1.29 -3.14
N ASN A 279 14.10 0.79 -2.31
CA ASN A 279 14.31 -0.64 -2.09
C ASN A 279 13.36 -1.23 -1.03
N SER A 280 12.52 -0.41 -0.39
CA SER A 280 11.50 -0.94 0.52
C SER A 280 10.40 -1.63 -0.28
N SER A 281 10.09 -2.88 0.06
CA SER A 281 8.97 -3.63 -0.50
C SER A 281 7.63 -3.04 -0.03
N LEU A 282 6.53 -3.43 -0.68
CA LEU A 282 5.19 -3.05 -0.21
C LEU A 282 4.88 -3.64 1.17
N THR A 283 5.45 -4.79 1.52
CA THR A 283 5.35 -5.38 2.87
C THR A 283 6.00 -4.48 3.91
N ASP A 284 7.22 -3.98 3.65
CA ASP A 284 7.92 -3.07 4.57
C ASP A 284 7.12 -1.78 4.79
N ILE A 285 6.53 -1.26 3.72
CA ILE A 285 5.70 -0.05 3.78
C ILE A 285 4.40 -0.31 4.55
N ASN A 286 3.78 -1.47 4.35
CA ASN A 286 2.60 -1.87 5.10
C ASN A 286 2.89 -1.99 6.60
N GLU A 287 4.00 -2.63 6.97
CA GLU A 287 4.44 -2.73 8.36
C GLU A 287 4.73 -1.33 8.94
N ALA A 288 5.42 -0.46 8.21
CA ALA A 288 5.69 0.90 8.65
C ALA A 288 4.40 1.73 8.84
N LEU A 289 3.41 1.60 7.95
CA LEU A 289 2.13 2.28 8.09
C LEU A 289 1.30 1.71 9.25
N ARG A 290 1.26 0.38 9.41
CA ARG A 290 0.59 -0.29 10.54
C ARG A 290 1.19 0.17 11.86
N ARG A 291 2.53 0.13 11.97
CA ARG A 291 3.30 0.62 13.11
C ARG A 291 2.99 2.09 13.39
N TYR A 292 2.93 2.94 12.37
CA TYR A 292 2.58 4.36 12.52
C TYR A 292 1.17 4.56 13.09
N TYR A 293 0.19 3.74 12.73
CA TYR A 293 -1.19 3.84 13.23
C TYR A 293 -1.43 3.14 14.57
N GLN A 294 -0.72 2.04 14.85
CA GLN A 294 -0.84 1.31 16.11
C GLN A 294 -0.10 2.00 17.27
N ILE A 295 1.06 2.61 17.01
CA ILE A 295 1.85 3.32 18.03
C ILE A 295 1.23 4.69 18.42
N ASN A 296 0.32 5.24 17.60
CA ASN A 296 -0.19 6.61 17.78
C ASN A 296 -1.70 6.76 18.06
N PRO A 297 -2.28 6.15 19.12
CA PRO A 297 -3.63 6.53 19.57
C PRO A 297 -3.68 7.95 20.16
N GLU A 298 -2.55 8.46 20.69
CA GLU A 298 -2.46 9.74 21.42
C GLU A 298 -1.94 10.93 20.58
N GLY A 299 -2.37 11.05 19.32
CA GLY A 299 -2.24 12.32 18.60
C GLY A 299 -0.82 12.82 18.27
N MET A 300 0.20 11.95 18.20
CA MET A 300 1.51 12.35 17.67
C MET A 300 1.38 12.73 16.19
N GLN A 301 1.67 14.00 15.87
CA GLN A 301 1.58 14.52 14.50
C GLN A 301 2.97 14.69 13.90
N LEU A 302 3.19 14.07 12.74
CA LEU A 302 4.30 14.40 11.86
C LEU A 302 4.31 15.90 11.54
N SER A 303 5.49 16.50 11.41
CA SER A 303 5.61 17.89 10.95
C SER A 303 4.94 18.06 9.57
N PRO A 304 4.37 19.24 9.24
CA PRO A 304 3.73 19.47 7.94
C PRO A 304 4.64 19.14 6.75
N SER A 305 5.92 19.53 6.82
CA SER A 305 6.90 19.25 5.76
C SER A 305 7.17 17.75 5.62
N THR A 306 7.28 17.03 6.74
CA THR A 306 7.48 15.58 6.73
C THR A 306 6.25 14.87 6.16
N LEU A 307 5.04 15.31 6.51
CA LEU A 307 3.79 14.77 5.95
C LEU A 307 3.73 14.90 4.43
N ILE A 308 4.09 16.07 3.89
CA ILE A 308 4.10 16.29 2.44
C ILE A 308 5.12 15.35 1.78
N GLY A 309 6.31 15.19 2.38
CA GLY A 309 7.34 14.27 1.89
C GLY A 309 6.88 12.81 1.88
N VAL A 310 6.25 12.34 2.97
CA VAL A 310 5.69 10.99 3.07
C VAL A 310 4.57 10.78 2.06
N ARG A 311 3.62 11.72 1.92
CA ARG A 311 2.54 11.64 0.93
C ARG A 311 3.08 11.55 -0.49
N ALA A 312 4.04 12.40 -0.84
CA ALA A 312 4.66 12.37 -2.16
C ALA A 312 5.39 11.04 -2.43
N SER A 313 6.07 10.49 -1.42
CA SER A 313 6.76 9.21 -1.53
C SER A 313 5.79 8.05 -1.68
N LEU A 314 4.69 8.02 -0.92
CA LEU A 314 3.62 7.03 -1.05
C LEU A 314 2.94 7.11 -2.42
N VAL A 315 2.56 8.31 -2.88
CA VAL A 315 1.98 8.48 -4.24
C VAL A 315 2.93 7.91 -5.30
N ARG A 316 4.22 8.23 -5.20
CA ARG A 316 5.25 7.72 -6.12
C ARG A 316 5.33 6.20 -6.11
N ARG A 317 5.28 5.61 -4.92
CA ARG A 317 5.46 4.18 -4.71
C ARG A 317 4.27 3.35 -5.19
N PHE A 318 3.04 3.80 -4.94
CA PHE A 318 1.82 3.04 -5.24
C PHE A 318 1.25 3.33 -6.63
N PHE A 319 1.48 4.53 -7.20
CA PHE A 319 0.80 4.97 -8.40
C PHE A 319 1.75 5.31 -9.55
N THR A 320 2.45 6.45 -9.47
CA THR A 320 3.24 6.95 -10.61
C THR A 320 4.38 7.87 -10.18
N ALA A 321 5.47 7.86 -10.94
CA ALA A 321 6.60 8.76 -10.76
C ALA A 321 6.44 10.11 -11.47
N GLN A 322 5.32 10.33 -12.16
CA GLN A 322 5.05 11.60 -12.86
C GLN A 322 4.89 12.75 -11.88
N LEU A 323 5.68 13.81 -12.07
CA LEU A 323 5.76 14.93 -11.13
C LEU A 323 4.45 15.71 -11.08
N GLU A 324 3.78 15.87 -12.22
CA GLU A 324 2.50 16.56 -12.35
C GLU A 324 1.42 15.86 -11.50
N PHE A 325 1.32 14.53 -11.62
CA PHE A 325 0.39 13.73 -10.82
C PHE A 325 0.73 13.83 -9.33
N ILE A 326 2.01 13.64 -8.96
CA ILE A 326 2.45 13.71 -7.55
C ILE A 326 2.16 15.08 -6.95
N ASN A 327 2.37 16.17 -7.70
CA ASN A 327 2.16 17.53 -7.23
C ASN A 327 0.71 17.82 -6.88
N ILE A 328 -0.23 17.25 -7.63
CA ILE A 328 -1.66 17.35 -7.33
C ILE A 328 -2.00 16.39 -6.16
N ALA A 329 -1.66 15.12 -6.29
CA ALA A 329 -2.08 14.05 -5.39
C ALA A 329 -1.63 14.24 -3.93
N LYS A 330 -0.41 14.74 -3.69
CA LYS A 330 0.11 14.94 -2.32
C LYS A 330 -0.70 15.94 -1.47
N ASN A 331 -1.49 16.79 -2.13
CA ASN A 331 -2.33 17.79 -1.46
C ASN A 331 -3.69 17.21 -1.02
N TYR A 332 -4.20 16.21 -1.74
CA TYR A 332 -5.54 15.65 -1.51
C TYR A 332 -5.51 14.30 -0.79
N ILE A 333 -4.51 13.46 -1.05
CA ILE A 333 -4.41 12.11 -0.50
C ILE A 333 -3.65 12.15 0.84
N ARG A 334 -4.24 11.55 1.88
CA ARG A 334 -3.66 11.46 3.22
C ARG A 334 -2.98 10.11 3.44
N VAL A 335 -2.07 10.03 4.40
CA VAL A 335 -1.36 8.79 4.77
C VAL A 335 -2.33 7.65 5.13
N ARG A 336 -3.46 7.98 5.77
CA ARG A 336 -4.48 7.00 6.17
C ARG A 336 -5.18 6.34 4.99
N ASP A 337 -5.22 7.04 3.85
CA ASP A 337 -5.91 6.55 2.67
C ASP A 337 -5.09 5.41 2.04
N PHE A 338 -3.76 5.48 2.09
CA PHE A 338 -2.87 4.37 1.72
C PHE A 338 -2.98 3.18 2.66
N TYR A 339 -3.15 3.42 3.96
CA TYR A 339 -3.38 2.32 4.92
C TYR A 339 -4.67 1.55 4.60
N LYS A 340 -5.75 2.27 4.24
CA LYS A 340 -6.99 1.64 3.76
C LYS A 340 -6.82 0.94 2.42
N LEU A 341 -6.06 1.53 1.51
CA LEU A 341 -5.77 0.95 0.19
C LEU A 341 -5.07 -0.41 0.32
N LEU A 342 -4.05 -0.49 1.18
CA LEU A 342 -3.27 -1.72 1.41
C LEU A 342 -4.13 -2.89 1.91
N GLN A 343 -5.21 -2.63 2.64
CA GLN A 343 -6.12 -3.68 3.12
C GLN A 343 -6.90 -4.38 1.99
N ARG A 344 -6.94 -3.78 0.79
CA ARG A 344 -7.60 -4.31 -0.41
C ARG A 344 -6.63 -4.51 -1.57
N MET A 345 -5.33 -4.63 -1.27
CA MET A 345 -4.29 -4.91 -2.24
C MET A 345 -3.82 -6.37 -2.11
N ILE A 346 -3.61 -6.99 -3.26
CA ILE A 346 -3.05 -8.33 -3.43
C ILE A 346 -1.71 -8.15 -4.14
N PHE A 347 -0.63 -8.62 -3.53
CA PHE A 347 0.71 -8.45 -4.08
C PHE A 347 1.64 -9.58 -3.67
N PRO A 348 2.63 -9.94 -4.52
CA PRO A 348 3.64 -10.93 -4.17
C PRO A 348 4.52 -10.53 -2.99
N ILE A 349 5.15 -11.51 -2.36
CA ILE A 349 6.18 -11.24 -1.34
C ILE A 349 7.34 -10.47 -1.98
N GLY A 350 7.76 -9.38 -1.34
CA GLY A 350 8.82 -8.52 -1.90
C GLY A 350 8.36 -7.65 -3.06
N SER A 351 7.05 -7.43 -3.23
CA SER A 351 6.52 -6.64 -4.35
C SER A 351 7.05 -5.19 -4.38
N HIS A 352 7.39 -4.76 -5.59
CA HIS A 352 7.71 -3.38 -5.94
C HIS A 352 6.75 -2.76 -6.95
N GLY A 353 5.70 -3.48 -7.34
CA GLY A 353 4.70 -3.02 -8.30
C GLY A 353 3.87 -1.84 -7.83
N LYS A 354 3.17 -1.25 -8.80
CA LYS A 354 2.23 -0.14 -8.63
C LYS A 354 0.82 -0.61 -8.98
N LEU A 355 -0.16 0.28 -8.85
CA LEU A 355 -1.56 -0.04 -9.17
C LEU A 355 -2.00 0.37 -10.59
N GLY A 356 -1.13 1.07 -11.33
CA GLY A 356 -1.41 1.56 -12.68
C GLY A 356 -2.26 2.82 -12.76
N GLY A 357 -2.44 3.31 -13.99
CA GLY A 357 -3.03 4.60 -14.33
C GLY A 357 -4.50 4.73 -13.99
N LYS A 358 -5.35 3.76 -14.36
CA LYS A 358 -6.79 3.80 -14.05
C LYS A 358 -7.05 3.81 -12.55
N SER A 359 -6.35 2.94 -11.81
CA SER A 359 -6.42 2.92 -10.35
C SER A 359 -5.97 4.25 -9.75
N ALA A 360 -4.87 4.83 -10.25
CA ALA A 360 -4.35 6.10 -9.78
C ALA A 360 -5.32 7.27 -10.05
N GLY A 361 -5.87 7.35 -11.25
CA GLY A 361 -6.82 8.38 -11.66
C GLY A 361 -8.11 8.32 -10.85
N LEU A 362 -8.69 7.13 -10.70
CA LEU A 362 -9.91 6.93 -9.91
C LEU A 362 -9.67 7.27 -8.43
N PHE A 363 -8.56 6.80 -7.86
CA PHE A 363 -8.22 7.04 -6.46
C PHE A 363 -8.00 8.53 -6.18
N LEU A 364 -7.26 9.23 -7.05
CA LEU A 364 -7.06 10.68 -6.94
C LEU A 364 -8.37 11.45 -7.07
N ALA A 365 -9.18 11.16 -8.09
CA ALA A 365 -10.46 11.82 -8.32
C ALA A 365 -11.41 11.67 -7.13
N TYR A 366 -11.51 10.46 -6.57
CA TYR A 366 -12.30 10.21 -5.36
C TYR A 366 -11.84 11.07 -4.18
N HIS A 367 -10.54 11.15 -3.92
CA HIS A 367 -10.02 11.95 -2.79
C HIS A 367 -10.13 13.46 -3.01
N ILE A 368 -10.07 13.95 -4.25
CA ILE A 368 -10.37 15.35 -4.56
C ILE A 368 -11.83 15.65 -4.21
N LEU A 369 -12.77 14.82 -4.67
CA LEU A 369 -14.20 15.01 -4.40
C LEU A 369 -14.52 14.98 -2.90
N GLN A 370 -13.89 14.08 -2.15
CA GLN A 370 -14.06 13.99 -0.68
C GLN A 370 -13.43 15.17 0.09
N SER A 371 -12.58 15.97 -0.55
CA SER A 371 -11.94 17.14 0.07
C SER A 371 -12.73 18.44 -0.11
N ILE A 372 -13.68 18.46 -1.04
CA ILE A 372 -14.49 19.63 -1.37
C ILE A 372 -15.68 19.71 -0.42
N GLU A 373 -15.96 20.92 0.07
CA GLU A 373 -17.13 21.18 0.90
C GLU A 373 -18.40 21.22 0.03
N ASP A 374 -19.26 20.21 0.20
CA ASP A 374 -20.48 20.04 -0.59
C ASP A 374 -21.62 20.91 -0.05
N THR A 375 -21.52 22.22 -0.26
CA THR A 375 -22.52 23.20 0.18
C THR A 375 -23.92 22.99 -0.41
N GLN A 376 -24.02 22.31 -1.56
CA GLN A 376 -25.28 22.08 -2.29
C GLN A 376 -25.80 20.64 -2.18
N GLY A 377 -25.07 19.74 -1.50
CA GLY A 377 -25.44 18.33 -1.36
C GLY A 377 -25.33 17.49 -2.64
N LEU A 378 -24.75 18.03 -3.72
CA LEU A 378 -24.67 17.38 -5.04
C LEU A 378 -23.66 16.23 -5.07
N LEU A 379 -22.59 16.32 -4.28
CA LEU A 379 -21.49 15.36 -4.24
C LEU A 379 -21.77 14.19 -3.29
N SER A 380 -22.68 14.36 -2.34
CA SER A 380 -23.05 13.35 -1.33
C SER A 380 -23.48 11.99 -1.90
N SER A 381 -24.00 11.98 -3.14
CA SER A 381 -24.46 10.77 -3.83
C SER A 381 -23.36 10.02 -4.59
N ILE A 382 -22.19 10.63 -4.79
CA ILE A 382 -21.09 10.04 -5.55
C ILE A 382 -20.41 8.96 -4.71
N LYS A 383 -20.36 7.74 -5.25
CA LYS A 383 -19.76 6.57 -4.60
C LYS A 383 -18.72 5.95 -5.51
N MET A 384 -17.61 5.49 -4.92
CA MET A 384 -16.71 4.57 -5.58
C MET A 384 -17.20 3.14 -5.30
N PRO A 385 -17.42 2.30 -6.34
CA PRO A 385 -17.77 0.90 -6.12
C PRO A 385 -16.70 0.19 -5.30
N LYS A 386 -17.06 -0.92 -4.63
CA LYS A 386 -16.09 -1.73 -3.88
C LYS A 386 -15.02 -2.25 -4.85
N THR A 387 -13.76 -2.06 -4.48
CA THR A 387 -12.62 -2.35 -5.36
C THR A 387 -11.48 -3.02 -4.59
N TRP A 388 -10.93 -4.07 -5.19
CA TRP A 388 -9.68 -4.74 -4.83
C TRP A 388 -8.66 -4.58 -5.95
N TYR A 389 -7.38 -4.58 -5.59
CA TYR A 389 -6.30 -4.28 -6.52
C TYR A 389 -5.24 -5.38 -6.50
N ILE A 390 -4.67 -5.69 -7.66
CA ILE A 390 -3.46 -6.52 -7.78
C ILE A 390 -2.34 -5.64 -8.33
N THR A 391 -1.15 -5.73 -7.73
CA THR A 391 0.01 -4.94 -8.15
C THR A 391 0.51 -5.33 -9.53
N SER A 392 1.15 -4.38 -10.20
CA SER A 392 1.56 -4.51 -11.59
C SER A 392 2.67 -5.54 -11.84
N ASP A 393 3.55 -5.71 -10.86
CA ASP A 393 4.63 -6.71 -10.88
C ASP A 393 4.12 -8.15 -10.67
N ALA A 394 2.90 -8.33 -10.14
CA ALA A 394 2.30 -9.65 -9.97
C ALA A 394 2.18 -10.42 -11.31
N MET A 395 2.02 -9.70 -12.41
CA MET A 395 2.08 -10.27 -13.77
C MET A 395 3.45 -10.92 -14.05
N ILE A 396 4.54 -10.25 -13.67
CA ILE A 396 5.90 -10.74 -13.88
C ILE A 396 6.15 -11.97 -13.02
N TYR A 397 5.77 -11.92 -11.74
CA TYR A 397 5.83 -13.09 -10.85
C TYR A 397 5.01 -14.27 -11.40
N PHE A 398 3.81 -14.00 -11.94
CA PHE A 398 2.98 -15.02 -12.59
C PHE A 398 3.69 -15.65 -13.80
N MET A 399 4.33 -14.86 -14.66
CA MET A 399 5.08 -15.40 -15.80
C MET A 399 6.27 -16.24 -15.36
N HIS A 400 7.09 -15.75 -14.42
CA HIS A 400 8.23 -16.48 -13.87
C HIS A 400 7.79 -17.81 -13.22
N TYR A 401 6.72 -17.79 -12.43
CA TYR A 401 6.19 -18.98 -11.76
C TYR A 401 5.78 -20.09 -12.75
N ASN A 402 5.37 -19.70 -13.96
CA ASN A 402 4.93 -20.61 -15.01
C ASN A 402 5.99 -20.85 -16.11
N ASN A 403 7.21 -20.35 -15.95
CA ASN A 403 8.29 -20.40 -16.94
C ASN A 403 7.88 -19.80 -18.30
N LEU A 404 7.17 -18.68 -18.29
CA LEU A 404 6.66 -17.97 -19.48
C LEU A 404 7.53 -16.78 -19.90
N ASP A 405 8.77 -16.70 -19.42
CA ASP A 405 9.70 -15.61 -19.66
C ASP A 405 9.91 -15.27 -21.15
N GLU A 406 9.91 -16.30 -22.01
CA GLU A 406 10.05 -16.15 -23.46
C GLU A 406 8.96 -15.27 -24.08
N LEU A 407 7.79 -15.18 -23.45
CA LEU A 407 6.67 -14.37 -23.98
C LEU A 407 6.93 -12.87 -23.86
N LEU A 408 7.92 -12.44 -23.07
CA LEU A 408 8.38 -11.05 -23.04
C LEU A 408 9.01 -10.62 -24.38
N GLU A 409 9.52 -11.57 -25.16
CA GLU A 409 10.14 -11.31 -26.48
C GLU A 409 9.09 -11.08 -27.58
N GLN A 410 7.82 -11.43 -27.34
CA GLN A 410 6.71 -11.23 -28.30
C GLN A 410 6.66 -9.82 -28.86
N LYS A 411 6.96 -8.82 -28.02
CA LYS A 411 6.93 -7.41 -28.41
C LYS A 411 7.96 -7.05 -29.50
N TYR A 412 8.98 -7.87 -29.73
CA TYR A 412 10.00 -7.65 -30.76
C TYR A 412 9.76 -8.44 -32.05
N LYS A 413 8.73 -9.30 -32.09
CA LYS A 413 8.36 -10.06 -33.29
C LYS A 413 7.58 -9.19 -34.29
N PRO A 414 7.58 -9.57 -35.58
CA PRO A 414 6.66 -8.98 -36.56
C PRO A 414 5.20 -9.10 -36.10
N ILE A 415 4.41 -8.03 -36.25
CA ILE A 415 3.04 -7.97 -35.71
C ILE A 415 2.10 -9.06 -36.24
N ASP A 416 2.32 -9.51 -37.47
CA ASP A 416 1.55 -10.61 -38.08
C ASP A 416 1.82 -11.97 -37.41
N GLU A 417 3.04 -12.19 -36.90
CA GLU A 417 3.38 -13.39 -36.12
C GLU A 417 2.72 -13.31 -34.75
N VAL A 418 2.85 -12.17 -34.06
CA VAL A 418 2.18 -11.92 -32.77
C VAL A 418 0.68 -12.19 -32.87
N ARG A 419 0.02 -11.70 -33.93
CA ARG A 419 -1.41 -11.89 -34.16
C ARG A 419 -1.79 -13.37 -34.33
N LYS A 420 -0.95 -14.17 -34.98
CA LYS A 420 -1.17 -15.63 -35.17
C LYS A 420 -0.94 -16.41 -33.88
N GLU A 421 0.07 -16.04 -33.09
CA GLU A 421 0.42 -16.72 -31.84
C GLU A 421 -0.51 -16.33 -30.68
N TYR A 422 -1.10 -15.14 -30.72
CA TYR A 422 -1.88 -14.58 -29.60
C TYR A 422 -3.01 -15.48 -29.07
N PRO A 423 -3.83 -16.16 -29.90
CA PRO A 423 -4.83 -17.10 -29.39
C PRO A 423 -4.23 -18.23 -28.54
N HIS A 424 -3.05 -18.74 -28.93
CA HIS A 424 -2.33 -19.75 -28.15
C HIS A 424 -1.75 -19.17 -26.87
N VAL A 425 -1.22 -17.95 -26.91
CA VAL A 425 -0.75 -17.21 -25.73
C VAL A 425 -1.87 -17.05 -24.70
N VAL A 426 -3.08 -16.66 -25.12
CA VAL A 426 -4.23 -16.56 -24.21
C VAL A 426 -4.50 -17.91 -23.54
N GLN A 427 -4.50 -19.01 -24.30
CA GLN A 427 -4.70 -20.35 -23.72
C GLN A 427 -3.56 -20.77 -22.79
N LEU A 428 -2.31 -20.40 -23.09
CA LEU A 428 -1.18 -20.66 -22.19
C LEU A 428 -1.36 -19.97 -20.84
N PHE A 429 -1.74 -18.69 -20.84
CA PHE A 429 -2.04 -17.95 -19.62
C PHE A 429 -3.22 -18.54 -18.85
N LYS A 430 -4.31 -18.90 -19.53
CA LYS A 430 -5.48 -19.49 -18.86
C LYS A 430 -5.19 -20.87 -18.24
N ASN A 431 -4.28 -21.64 -18.82
CA ASN A 431 -3.85 -22.93 -18.28
C ASN A 431 -2.69 -22.83 -17.27
N SER A 432 -2.25 -21.61 -16.95
CA SER A 432 -1.16 -21.34 -16.01
C SER A 432 -1.67 -21.18 -14.58
N TYR A 433 -0.77 -21.31 -13.62
CA TYR A 433 -1.10 -21.33 -12.19
C TYR A 433 -0.70 -20.03 -11.50
N PHE A 434 -1.55 -19.55 -10.60
CA PHE A 434 -1.18 -18.44 -9.74
C PHE A 434 -0.39 -18.93 -8.52
N PRO A 435 0.64 -18.18 -8.05
CA PRO A 435 1.26 -18.43 -6.76
C PRO A 435 0.23 -18.42 -5.63
N SER A 436 0.43 -19.26 -4.62
CA SER A 436 -0.59 -19.48 -3.58
C SER A 436 -0.97 -18.22 -2.81
N GLU A 437 -0.03 -17.31 -2.58
CA GLU A 437 -0.26 -16.01 -1.94
C GLU A 437 -1.24 -15.13 -2.73
N ILE A 438 -1.15 -15.14 -4.06
CA ILE A 438 -2.07 -14.41 -4.93
C ILE A 438 -3.45 -15.06 -4.90
N VAL A 439 -3.52 -16.39 -4.97
CA VAL A 439 -4.80 -17.13 -4.89
C VAL A 439 -5.51 -16.84 -3.56
N LYS A 440 -4.78 -16.77 -2.44
CA LYS A 440 -5.34 -16.40 -1.13
C LYS A 440 -5.89 -14.98 -1.14
N GLY A 441 -5.14 -14.02 -1.67
CA GLY A 441 -5.63 -12.65 -1.81
C GLY A 441 -6.90 -12.57 -2.65
N ILE A 442 -6.97 -13.30 -3.76
CA ILE A 442 -8.16 -13.38 -4.62
C ILE A 442 -9.34 -14.00 -3.88
N ALA A 443 -9.11 -15.08 -3.12
CA ALA A 443 -10.16 -15.72 -2.30
C ALA A 443 -10.70 -14.78 -1.21
N MET A 444 -9.83 -14.01 -0.55
CA MET A 444 -10.24 -12.99 0.43
C MET A 444 -11.06 -11.88 -0.23
N ALA A 445 -10.68 -11.46 -1.44
CA ALA A 445 -11.45 -10.47 -2.20
C ALA A 445 -12.86 -11.00 -2.51
N LEU A 446 -12.99 -12.26 -2.93
CA LEU A 446 -14.29 -12.90 -3.19
C LEU A 446 -15.17 -12.97 -1.94
N ASP A 447 -14.59 -13.24 -0.77
CA ASP A 447 -15.34 -13.22 0.49
C ASP A 447 -15.89 -11.82 0.82
N ASP A 448 -15.11 -10.77 0.56
CA ASP A 448 -15.57 -9.38 0.72
C ASP A 448 -16.62 -8.99 -0.34
N PHE A 449 -16.49 -9.47 -1.57
CA PHE A 449 -17.46 -9.19 -2.64
C PHE A 449 -18.78 -9.94 -2.51
N GLY A 450 -18.80 -11.09 -1.81
CA GLY A 450 -19.98 -11.95 -1.81
C GLY A 450 -20.30 -12.45 -3.23
N GLU A 451 -21.58 -12.51 -3.59
CA GLU A 451 -22.08 -13.00 -4.89
C GLU A 451 -22.39 -11.86 -5.88
N HIS A 452 -21.88 -10.65 -5.64
CA HIS A 452 -22.10 -9.54 -6.57
C HIS A 452 -21.27 -9.72 -7.85
N PRO A 453 -21.82 -9.46 -9.05
CA PRO A 453 -21.04 -9.51 -10.29
C PRO A 453 -19.85 -8.56 -10.26
N LEU A 454 -18.75 -8.97 -10.87
CA LEU A 454 -17.48 -8.24 -10.83
C LEU A 454 -17.00 -7.89 -12.23
N ILE A 455 -16.14 -6.88 -12.30
CA ILE A 455 -15.36 -6.55 -13.49
C ILE A 455 -13.88 -6.55 -13.15
N VAL A 456 -13.09 -7.29 -13.93
CA VAL A 456 -11.63 -7.32 -13.86
C VAL A 456 -11.10 -6.38 -14.92
N ARG A 457 -10.45 -5.30 -14.47
CA ARG A 457 -9.97 -4.23 -15.36
C ARG A 457 -8.45 -4.18 -15.35
N SER A 458 -7.88 -4.09 -16.54
CA SER A 458 -6.48 -3.73 -16.73
C SER A 458 -6.21 -2.32 -16.21
N SER A 459 -5.10 -2.12 -15.50
CA SER A 459 -4.62 -0.82 -15.04
C SER A 459 -3.12 -0.73 -15.33
N SER A 460 -2.77 -0.26 -16.52
CA SER A 460 -1.38 -0.24 -17.01
C SER A 460 -0.60 0.97 -16.47
N LEU A 461 0.74 0.89 -16.42
CA LEU A 461 1.60 2.04 -16.05
C LEU A 461 1.66 3.15 -17.12
N LEU A 462 1.20 2.86 -18.33
CA LEU A 462 1.09 3.79 -19.46
C LEU A 462 -0.30 4.45 -19.55
N GLU A 463 -1.29 3.91 -18.84
CA GLU A 463 -2.63 4.49 -18.77
C GLU A 463 -2.66 5.83 -18.02
N ASP A 464 -3.61 6.69 -18.40
CA ASP A 464 -3.89 8.00 -17.78
C ASP A 464 -2.67 8.91 -17.56
N ARG A 465 -1.65 8.78 -18.42
CA ARG A 465 -0.53 9.71 -18.48
C ARG A 465 -0.97 11.04 -19.06
N LEU A 466 -0.60 12.13 -18.38
CA LEU A 466 -0.78 13.48 -18.89
C LEU A 466 -0.02 13.63 -20.22
N GLY A 467 -0.76 13.91 -21.30
CA GLY A 467 -0.21 14.09 -22.66
C GLY A 467 -0.23 12.85 -23.56
N SER A 468 -0.58 11.66 -23.06
CA SER A 468 -0.73 10.45 -23.91
C SER A 468 -1.86 9.55 -23.41
N ALA A 469 -2.93 9.41 -24.20
CA ALA A 469 -4.07 8.56 -23.84
C ALA A 469 -3.84 7.10 -24.27
N PHE A 470 -3.40 6.24 -23.35
CA PHE A 470 -3.38 4.77 -23.53
C PHE A 470 -4.76 4.18 -23.16
N SER A 471 -5.86 4.75 -23.67
CA SER A 471 -7.21 4.32 -23.29
C SER A 471 -7.77 3.28 -24.26
N GLY A 472 -8.40 2.21 -23.72
CA GLY A 472 -9.19 1.25 -24.49
C GLY A 472 -8.40 0.21 -25.29
N LYS A 473 -7.11 0.01 -25.01
CA LYS A 473 -6.27 -0.99 -25.71
C LYS A 473 -6.16 -2.34 -25.00
N TYR A 474 -6.45 -2.38 -23.71
CA TYR A 474 -6.38 -3.58 -22.88
C TYR A 474 -7.78 -4.07 -22.50
N LYS A 475 -7.89 -5.36 -22.19
CA LYS A 475 -9.18 -5.99 -21.88
C LYS A 475 -9.71 -5.58 -20.51
N SER A 476 -11.04 -5.48 -20.41
CA SER A 476 -11.79 -5.48 -19.16
C SER A 476 -12.88 -6.54 -19.26
N LEU A 477 -12.91 -7.48 -18.31
CA LEU A 477 -13.75 -8.68 -18.39
C LEU A 477 -14.76 -8.68 -17.26
N PHE A 478 -16.03 -8.88 -17.60
CA PHE A 478 -17.10 -9.05 -16.63
C PHE A 478 -17.23 -10.52 -16.22
N ILE A 479 -17.48 -10.74 -14.94
CA ILE A 479 -17.80 -12.06 -14.39
C ILE A 479 -19.10 -11.97 -13.59
N ALA A 480 -19.99 -12.96 -13.76
CA ALA A 480 -21.26 -12.99 -13.04
C ALA A 480 -21.08 -13.26 -11.53
N ASN A 481 -19.95 -13.88 -11.15
CA ASN A 481 -19.60 -14.19 -9.76
C ASN A 481 -20.70 -14.99 -9.02
N GLN A 482 -21.25 -16.01 -9.69
CA GLN A 482 -22.28 -16.91 -9.16
C GLN A 482 -21.73 -18.34 -9.03
N GLY A 483 -22.40 -19.19 -8.26
CA GLY A 483 -22.01 -20.58 -8.02
C GLY A 483 -21.18 -20.78 -6.76
N THR A 484 -20.55 -21.94 -6.64
CA THR A 484 -19.72 -22.28 -5.48
C THR A 484 -18.49 -21.37 -5.39
N LYS A 485 -17.91 -21.23 -4.19
CA LYS A 485 -16.69 -20.42 -4.01
C LYS A 485 -15.53 -20.89 -4.91
N ALA A 486 -15.43 -22.20 -5.18
CA ALA A 486 -14.41 -22.76 -6.05
C ALA A 486 -14.60 -22.32 -7.52
N GLU A 487 -15.82 -22.43 -8.05
CA GLU A 487 -16.15 -21.99 -9.42
C GLU A 487 -15.92 -20.48 -9.60
N ARG A 488 -16.31 -19.68 -8.60
CA ARG A 488 -16.10 -18.22 -8.61
C ARG A 488 -14.62 -17.85 -8.55
N LEU A 489 -13.82 -18.58 -7.76
CA LEU A 489 -12.37 -18.42 -7.69
C LEU A 489 -11.70 -18.76 -9.03
N GLU A 490 -12.08 -19.89 -9.63
CA GLU A 490 -11.59 -20.29 -10.95
C GLU A 490 -11.92 -19.24 -12.02
N ALA A 491 -13.18 -18.79 -12.10
CA ALA A 491 -13.62 -17.78 -13.06
C ALA A 491 -12.88 -16.44 -12.90
N LEU A 492 -12.62 -16.00 -11.67
CA LEU A 492 -11.88 -14.77 -11.39
C LEU A 492 -10.38 -14.91 -11.75
N CYS A 493 -9.75 -16.04 -11.41
CA CYS A 493 -8.37 -16.33 -11.82
C CYS A 493 -8.24 -16.38 -13.34
N ASP A 494 -9.18 -17.02 -14.04
CA ASP A 494 -9.25 -17.08 -15.49
C ASP A 494 -9.33 -15.69 -16.14
N ALA A 495 -10.20 -14.83 -15.61
CA ALA A 495 -10.35 -13.46 -16.09
C ALA A 495 -9.07 -12.64 -15.85
N ILE A 496 -8.41 -12.82 -14.70
CA ILE A 496 -7.12 -12.17 -14.39
C ILE A 496 -6.02 -12.63 -15.36
N ALA A 497 -5.92 -13.94 -15.61
CA ALA A 497 -4.94 -14.51 -16.54
C ALA A 497 -5.15 -13.99 -17.97
N GLU A 498 -6.39 -13.88 -18.43
CA GLU A 498 -6.70 -13.34 -19.75
C GLU A 498 -6.40 -11.82 -19.85
N VAL A 499 -6.61 -11.07 -18.77
CA VAL A 499 -6.18 -9.65 -18.72
C VAL A 499 -4.66 -9.54 -18.79
N TYR A 500 -3.90 -10.41 -18.11
CA TYR A 500 -2.45 -10.46 -18.26
C TYR A 500 -2.02 -10.87 -19.67
N ALA A 501 -2.66 -11.86 -20.29
CA ALA A 501 -2.37 -12.21 -21.69
C ALA A 501 -2.58 -11.02 -22.63
N SER A 502 -3.55 -10.14 -22.35
CA SER A 502 -3.83 -8.99 -23.21
C SER A 502 -2.68 -7.99 -23.33
N THR A 503 -1.71 -7.98 -22.41
CA THR A 503 -0.55 -7.06 -22.46
C THR A 503 0.42 -7.37 -23.60
N ILE A 504 0.46 -8.64 -23.99
CA ILE A 504 1.28 -9.19 -25.08
C ILE A 504 0.42 -9.45 -26.33
N GLY A 505 -0.76 -8.84 -26.40
CA GLY A 505 -1.60 -8.84 -27.59
C GLY A 505 -1.05 -7.93 -28.70
N PRO A 506 -1.54 -8.12 -29.94
CA PRO A 506 -1.10 -7.34 -31.09
C PRO A 506 -1.38 -5.83 -30.89
N ASP A 507 -2.60 -5.45 -30.52
CA ASP A 507 -2.98 -4.02 -30.48
C ASP A 507 -2.15 -3.19 -29.48
N PRO A 508 -1.87 -3.66 -28.24
CA PRO A 508 -1.00 -2.93 -27.32
C PRO A 508 0.48 -2.92 -27.73
N ILE A 509 0.96 -3.96 -28.40
CA ILE A 509 2.33 -4.01 -28.92
C ILE A 509 2.49 -3.02 -30.08
N GLU A 510 1.60 -3.07 -31.07
CA GLU A 510 1.59 -2.18 -32.24
C GLU A 510 1.52 -0.71 -31.81
N TYR A 511 0.59 -0.39 -30.91
CA TYR A 511 0.46 0.98 -30.39
C TYR A 511 1.73 1.47 -29.68
N ARG A 512 2.41 0.61 -28.91
CA ARG A 512 3.67 0.99 -28.24
C ARG A 512 4.79 1.16 -29.25
N ALA A 513 4.87 0.32 -30.27
CA ALA A 513 5.85 0.43 -31.33
C ALA A 513 5.71 1.75 -32.09
N GLU A 514 4.50 2.13 -32.49
CA GLU A 514 4.20 3.39 -33.21
C GLU A 514 4.61 4.65 -32.42
N ARG A 515 4.70 4.56 -31.09
CA ARG A 515 5.03 5.69 -30.21
C ARG A 515 6.41 5.61 -29.57
N GLY A 516 7.25 4.64 -29.97
CA GLY A 516 8.58 4.46 -29.39
C GLY A 516 8.55 4.04 -27.91
N LEU A 517 7.50 3.35 -27.48
CA LEU A 517 7.27 2.89 -26.10
C LEU A 517 7.49 1.38 -25.93
N LEU A 518 8.09 0.71 -26.91
CA LEU A 518 8.25 -0.75 -26.92
C LEU A 518 9.22 -1.24 -25.82
N ASP A 519 10.27 -0.47 -25.57
CA ASP A 519 11.27 -0.72 -24.53
C ASP A 519 10.87 -0.18 -23.15
N PHE A 520 9.72 0.51 -23.07
CA PHE A 520 9.14 0.83 -21.79
C PHE A 520 8.81 -0.48 -21.06
N HIS A 521 9.27 -0.59 -19.80
CA HIS A 521 8.94 -1.72 -18.94
C HIS A 521 7.47 -1.63 -18.53
N GLU A 522 6.63 -2.20 -19.38
CA GLU A 522 5.19 -2.20 -19.19
C GLU A 522 4.80 -3.30 -18.20
N GLU A 523 4.18 -2.88 -17.11
CA GLU A 523 3.58 -3.75 -16.12
C GLU A 523 2.07 -3.51 -16.06
N MET A 524 1.32 -4.51 -15.60
CA MET A 524 -0.14 -4.47 -15.60
C MET A 524 -0.70 -4.69 -14.21
N GLY A 525 -1.13 -3.59 -13.58
CA GLY A 525 -1.96 -3.67 -12.38
C GLY A 525 -3.36 -4.15 -12.75
N ILE A 526 -4.07 -4.74 -11.79
CA ILE A 526 -5.46 -5.16 -11.98
C ILE A 526 -6.34 -4.48 -10.96
N MET A 527 -7.51 -4.03 -11.41
CA MET A 527 -8.58 -3.51 -10.59
C MET A 527 -9.78 -4.45 -10.69
N ILE A 528 -10.11 -5.13 -9.61
CA ILE A 528 -11.30 -5.99 -9.49
C ILE A 528 -12.37 -5.15 -8.80
N GLN A 529 -13.49 -4.92 -9.47
CA GLN A 529 -14.50 -3.97 -9.00
C GLN A 529 -15.89 -4.59 -9.04
N GLU A 530 -16.72 -4.25 -8.05
CA GLU A 530 -18.14 -4.59 -8.05
C GLU A 530 -18.87 -3.87 -9.20
N VAL A 531 -19.68 -4.62 -9.95
CA VAL A 531 -20.50 -4.05 -11.02
C VAL A 531 -21.69 -3.33 -10.40
N VAL A 532 -21.90 -2.08 -10.79
CA VAL A 532 -23.05 -1.30 -10.35
C VAL A 532 -24.27 -1.70 -11.17
N GLY A 533 -25.33 -2.14 -10.49
CA GLY A 533 -26.58 -2.51 -11.11
C GLY A 533 -27.55 -3.17 -10.13
N GLN A 534 -28.65 -3.69 -10.67
CA GLN A 534 -29.62 -4.49 -9.96
C GLN A 534 -30.05 -5.68 -10.80
N LYS A 535 -30.64 -6.68 -10.16
CA LYS A 535 -31.22 -7.84 -10.84
C LYS A 535 -32.53 -7.46 -11.53
N VAL A 536 -32.69 -7.87 -12.78
CA VAL A 536 -33.87 -7.72 -13.63
C VAL A 536 -34.07 -9.06 -14.33
N GLY A 537 -35.06 -9.85 -13.89
CA GLY A 537 -35.15 -11.25 -14.27
C GLY A 537 -33.90 -12.04 -13.88
N HIS A 538 -33.25 -12.69 -14.84
CA HIS A 538 -31.97 -13.38 -14.67
C HIS A 538 -30.75 -12.53 -15.08
N TYR A 539 -30.97 -11.26 -15.45
CA TYR A 539 -29.91 -10.33 -15.82
C TYR A 539 -29.53 -9.41 -14.66
N PHE A 540 -28.31 -8.91 -14.68
CA PHE A 540 -27.84 -7.86 -13.78
C PHE A 540 -27.33 -6.67 -14.60
N LEU A 541 -27.91 -5.49 -14.35
CA LEU A 541 -27.62 -4.26 -15.09
C LEU A 541 -28.02 -2.99 -14.31
N PRO A 542 -27.38 -1.83 -14.57
CA PRO A 542 -27.89 -0.54 -14.14
C PRO A 542 -28.98 -0.04 -15.11
N ALA A 543 -29.76 0.96 -14.68
CA ALA A 543 -30.77 1.59 -15.54
C ALA A 543 -30.18 2.23 -16.79
N PHE A 544 -29.02 2.85 -16.64
CA PHE A 544 -28.20 3.42 -17.69
C PHE A 544 -26.77 3.59 -17.17
N ALA A 545 -25.84 3.69 -18.09
CA ALA A 545 -24.46 4.03 -17.82
C ALA A 545 -23.92 4.92 -18.94
N GLY A 546 -22.79 5.56 -18.72
CA GLY A 546 -22.26 6.49 -19.70
C GLY A 546 -20.88 7.02 -19.38
N VAL A 547 -20.37 7.84 -20.30
CA VAL A 547 -19.13 8.59 -20.17
C VAL A 547 -19.43 10.07 -20.29
N ALA A 548 -18.84 10.87 -19.41
CA ALA A 548 -18.95 12.31 -19.42
C ALA A 548 -17.60 12.97 -19.70
N PHE A 549 -17.62 14.04 -20.50
CA PHE A 549 -16.48 14.87 -20.85
C PHE A 549 -16.77 16.31 -20.43
N SER A 550 -15.80 16.95 -19.79
CA SER A 550 -15.91 18.36 -19.38
C SER A 550 -15.91 19.32 -20.57
N ASN A 551 -15.39 18.90 -21.72
CA ASN A 551 -15.40 19.66 -22.96
C ASN A 551 -16.14 18.89 -24.06
N ASN A 552 -16.99 19.60 -24.80
CA ASN A 552 -17.69 19.09 -25.97
C ASN A 552 -16.99 19.52 -27.27
N GLU A 553 -16.27 18.58 -27.89
CA GLU A 553 -15.69 18.78 -29.22
C GLU A 553 -16.71 18.49 -30.35
N PHE A 554 -17.83 17.82 -30.04
CA PHE A 554 -18.91 17.47 -30.96
C PHE A 554 -20.10 18.42 -30.78
N ARG A 555 -19.93 19.67 -31.20
CA ARG A 555 -20.98 20.70 -31.07
C ARG A 555 -21.94 20.65 -32.25
N TRP A 556 -23.06 19.95 -32.10
CA TRP A 556 -24.11 19.84 -33.13
C TRP A 556 -24.98 21.10 -33.27
N SER A 557 -24.81 22.10 -32.40
CA SER A 557 -25.50 23.38 -32.47
C SER A 557 -24.55 24.51 -32.09
N PRO A 558 -24.63 25.69 -32.74
CA PRO A 558 -23.82 26.86 -32.36
C PRO A 558 -24.15 27.38 -30.95
N ARG A 559 -25.28 26.96 -30.36
CA ARG A 559 -25.67 27.31 -28.99
C ARG A 559 -24.91 26.51 -27.93
N ILE A 560 -24.31 25.38 -28.30
CA ILE A 560 -23.53 24.56 -27.39
C ILE A 560 -22.09 25.08 -27.40
N ARG A 561 -21.63 25.55 -26.24
CA ARG A 561 -20.25 25.96 -26.03
C ARG A 561 -19.39 24.74 -25.71
N ARG A 562 -18.09 24.91 -25.83
CA ARG A 562 -17.14 23.81 -25.59
C ARG A 562 -17.19 23.38 -24.12
N GLU A 563 -17.26 24.34 -23.21
CA GLU A 563 -17.36 24.15 -21.77
C GLU A 563 -18.71 23.61 -21.28
N ASP A 564 -19.72 23.49 -22.16
CA ASP A 564 -21.02 22.93 -21.76
C ASP A 564 -20.98 21.40 -21.57
N GLY A 565 -19.86 20.75 -21.92
CA GLY A 565 -19.60 19.32 -21.71
C GLY A 565 -20.39 18.39 -22.65
N LEU A 566 -20.04 17.11 -22.60
CA LEU A 566 -20.69 16.05 -23.39
C LEU A 566 -20.90 14.82 -22.52
N ILE A 567 -22.12 14.29 -22.49
CA ILE A 567 -22.45 12.99 -21.92
C ILE A 567 -22.87 12.05 -23.06
N ARG A 568 -22.27 10.87 -23.08
CA ARG A 568 -22.70 9.73 -23.91
C ARG A 568 -23.33 8.70 -22.97
N MET A 569 -24.61 8.39 -23.17
CA MET A 569 -25.38 7.53 -22.28
C MET A 569 -26.03 6.37 -23.05
N VAL A 570 -26.05 5.19 -22.43
CA VAL A 570 -26.63 3.96 -22.97
C VAL A 570 -27.45 3.25 -21.89
N PRO A 571 -28.49 2.47 -22.24
CA PRO A 571 -29.15 1.59 -21.30
C PRO A 571 -28.20 0.46 -20.87
N GLY A 572 -28.37 -0.05 -19.66
CA GLY A 572 -27.53 -1.14 -19.14
C GLY A 572 -26.07 -0.74 -18.93
N LEU A 573 -25.15 -1.70 -19.13
CA LEU A 573 -23.72 -1.50 -18.89
C LEU A 573 -23.10 -0.47 -19.85
N GLY A 574 -22.11 0.28 -19.33
CA GLY A 574 -21.52 1.43 -20.03
C GLY A 574 -20.54 1.10 -21.17
N THR A 575 -20.35 -0.18 -21.51
CA THR A 575 -19.44 -0.65 -22.58
C THR A 575 -19.74 0.00 -23.92
N ARG A 576 -21.01 0.06 -24.34
CA ARG A 576 -21.43 0.70 -25.60
C ARG A 576 -21.26 2.23 -25.62
N ALA A 577 -21.11 2.87 -24.46
CA ALA A 577 -20.82 4.30 -24.39
C ALA A 577 -19.32 4.59 -24.57
N VAL A 578 -18.46 3.68 -24.11
CA VAL A 578 -17.00 3.78 -24.22
C VAL A 578 -16.56 3.39 -25.63
N ASP A 579 -16.97 2.20 -26.07
CA ASP A 579 -16.55 1.62 -27.34
C ASP A 579 -17.30 2.28 -28.50
N ARG A 580 -16.61 2.45 -29.63
CA ARG A 580 -17.25 2.87 -30.89
C ARG A 580 -17.77 1.61 -31.57
N ILE A 581 -19.03 1.29 -31.32
CA ILE A 581 -19.68 0.14 -31.94
C ILE A 581 -20.42 0.62 -33.19
N ASN A 582 -20.30 -0.11 -34.30
CA ASN A 582 -20.87 0.28 -35.59
C ASN A 582 -22.37 -0.04 -35.72
N ASP A 583 -22.95 -0.78 -34.78
CA ASP A 583 -24.28 -1.37 -34.89
C ASP A 583 -25.35 -0.74 -33.98
N ASP A 584 -25.02 0.32 -33.24
CA ASP A 584 -25.92 1.00 -32.30
C ASP A 584 -25.43 2.41 -31.92
N TYR A 585 -26.27 3.18 -31.24
CA TYR A 585 -26.02 4.59 -30.97
C TYR A 585 -26.19 4.96 -29.49
N PRO A 586 -25.22 5.68 -28.87
CA PRO A 586 -25.43 6.28 -27.57
C PRO A 586 -26.26 7.55 -27.67
N ILE A 587 -27.00 7.85 -26.61
CA ILE A 587 -27.70 9.13 -26.46
C ILE A 587 -26.67 10.19 -26.08
N MET A 588 -26.59 11.26 -26.87
CA MET A 588 -25.70 12.40 -26.63
C MET A 588 -26.45 13.53 -25.94
N ILE A 589 -25.89 14.03 -24.83
CA ILE A 589 -26.47 15.12 -24.03
C ILE A 589 -25.38 16.16 -23.78
N ALA A 590 -25.69 17.44 -23.96
CA ALA A 590 -24.83 18.55 -23.54
C ALA A 590 -25.33 19.07 -22.18
N PRO A 591 -24.62 18.82 -21.04
CA PRO A 591 -25.07 19.23 -19.70
C PRO A 591 -25.40 20.71 -19.55
N GLY A 592 -24.66 21.60 -20.22
CA GLY A 592 -24.95 23.04 -20.21
C GLY A 592 -26.22 23.44 -20.97
N GLN A 593 -26.72 22.55 -21.84
CA GLN A 593 -27.91 22.75 -22.66
C GLN A 593 -28.70 21.43 -22.82
N PRO A 594 -29.25 20.85 -21.75
CA PRO A 594 -29.74 19.46 -21.77
C PRO A 594 -30.99 19.27 -22.65
N GLN A 595 -31.72 20.35 -22.94
CA GLN A 595 -32.90 20.34 -23.82
C GLN A 595 -32.54 20.36 -25.31
N LEU A 596 -31.30 20.66 -25.67
CA LEU A 596 -30.82 20.72 -27.06
C LEU A 596 -30.36 19.33 -27.52
N ARG A 597 -31.30 18.54 -28.04
CA ARG A 597 -31.03 17.21 -28.59
C ARG A 597 -30.21 17.28 -29.88
N ALA A 598 -29.39 16.25 -30.11
CA ALA A 598 -28.64 16.09 -31.37
C ALA A 598 -29.56 15.75 -32.55
N ASN A 599 -30.60 14.96 -32.29
CA ASN A 599 -31.61 14.55 -33.26
C ASN A 599 -32.94 15.21 -32.90
N ILE A 600 -33.58 15.89 -33.86
CA ILE A 600 -34.82 16.64 -33.66
C ILE A 600 -35.99 15.93 -34.37
N ASP A 601 -35.76 15.41 -35.57
CA ASP A 601 -36.77 14.70 -36.34
C ASP A 601 -37.12 13.35 -35.69
N ILE A 602 -38.42 13.01 -35.68
CA ILE A 602 -38.93 11.78 -35.03
C ILE A 602 -38.27 10.53 -35.64
N ASP A 603 -38.14 10.50 -36.96
CA ASP A 603 -37.53 9.37 -37.67
C ASP A 603 -36.06 9.19 -37.26
N ASP A 604 -35.31 10.29 -37.09
CA ASP A 604 -33.93 10.25 -36.61
C ASP A 604 -33.84 9.86 -35.14
N ILE A 605 -34.76 10.34 -34.30
CA ILE A 605 -34.82 9.94 -32.89
C ILE A 605 -35.01 8.42 -32.77
N ILE A 606 -35.93 7.84 -33.54
CA ILE A 606 -36.19 6.39 -33.53
C ILE A 606 -35.01 5.63 -34.14
N ARG A 607 -34.44 6.13 -35.24
CA ARG A 607 -33.34 5.48 -35.95
C ARG A 607 -32.08 5.39 -35.09
N TYR A 608 -31.76 6.47 -34.37
CA TYR A 608 -30.56 6.61 -33.54
C TYR A 608 -30.82 6.37 -32.04
N ALA A 609 -31.99 5.83 -31.67
CA ALA A 609 -32.23 5.35 -30.32
C ALA A 609 -31.42 4.07 -30.06
N PRO A 610 -30.92 3.86 -28.82
CA PRO A 610 -30.27 2.61 -28.45
C PRO A 610 -31.22 1.42 -28.66
N LYS A 611 -30.81 0.46 -29.48
CA LYS A 611 -31.59 -0.77 -29.76
C LYS A 611 -31.12 -1.95 -28.93
N LYS A 612 -29.84 -1.95 -28.54
CA LYS A 612 -29.22 -3.03 -27.80
C LYS A 612 -28.84 -2.58 -26.40
N ILE A 613 -28.74 -3.56 -25.51
CA ILE A 613 -28.35 -3.37 -24.12
C ILE A 613 -27.34 -4.44 -23.72
N ASP A 614 -26.28 -4.00 -23.06
CA ASP A 614 -25.26 -4.88 -22.49
C ASP A 614 -25.63 -5.19 -21.04
N VAL A 615 -25.64 -6.49 -20.71
CA VAL A 615 -26.09 -7.04 -19.43
C VAL A 615 -25.17 -8.15 -18.95
N ILE A 616 -25.23 -8.48 -17.66
CA ILE A 616 -24.62 -9.69 -17.12
C ILE A 616 -25.69 -10.74 -16.95
N ASP A 617 -25.56 -11.86 -17.66
CA ASP A 617 -26.41 -13.03 -17.51
C ASP A 617 -25.94 -13.87 -16.32
N LEU A 618 -26.78 -13.94 -15.28
CA LEU A 618 -26.45 -14.64 -14.04
C LEU A 618 -26.61 -16.17 -14.16
N GLU A 619 -27.35 -16.67 -15.15
CA GLU A 619 -27.57 -18.11 -15.36
C GLU A 619 -26.50 -18.70 -16.27
N ASN A 620 -26.12 -17.98 -17.32
CA ASN A 620 -25.06 -18.39 -18.24
C ASN A 620 -23.68 -17.81 -17.87
N TYR A 621 -23.58 -17.22 -16.68
CA TYR A 621 -22.36 -16.70 -16.05
C TYR A 621 -21.52 -15.74 -16.90
N GLY A 622 -22.15 -14.89 -17.72
CA GLY A 622 -21.40 -14.13 -18.73
C GLY A 622 -22.02 -12.80 -19.17
N PHE A 623 -21.18 -11.96 -19.75
CA PHE A 623 -21.59 -10.74 -20.43
C PHE A 623 -22.35 -11.08 -21.72
N LYS A 624 -23.49 -10.43 -21.95
CA LYS A 624 -24.29 -10.57 -23.18
C LYS A 624 -24.80 -9.22 -23.66
N THR A 625 -24.88 -9.10 -24.99
CA THR A 625 -25.62 -8.03 -25.66
C THR A 625 -26.95 -8.60 -26.14
N ILE A 626 -28.06 -7.98 -25.74
CA ILE A 626 -29.41 -8.39 -26.12
C ILE A 626 -30.18 -7.21 -26.73
N GLU A 627 -31.27 -7.50 -27.41
CA GLU A 627 -32.19 -6.48 -27.92
C GLU A 627 -32.97 -5.86 -26.74
N PHE A 628 -32.93 -4.53 -26.62
CA PHE A 628 -33.59 -3.81 -25.53
C PHE A 628 -35.11 -4.06 -25.52
N LYS A 629 -35.71 -4.18 -26.70
CA LYS A 629 -37.14 -4.49 -26.85
C LYS A 629 -37.52 -5.81 -26.19
N THR A 630 -36.71 -6.86 -26.36
CA THR A 630 -36.97 -8.19 -25.78
C THR A 630 -36.92 -8.13 -24.26
N LEU A 631 -35.90 -7.45 -23.71
CA LEU A 631 -35.77 -7.27 -22.26
C LEU A 631 -36.99 -6.56 -21.65
N ILE A 632 -37.48 -5.49 -22.29
CA ILE A 632 -38.64 -4.74 -21.80
C ILE A 632 -39.94 -5.56 -21.92
N GLN A 633 -40.09 -6.36 -22.98
CA GLN A 633 -41.25 -7.23 -23.13
C GLN A 633 -41.33 -8.31 -22.05
N GLU A 634 -40.18 -8.86 -21.64
CA GLU A 634 -40.12 -9.93 -20.63
C GLU A 634 -40.09 -9.39 -19.20
N TYR A 635 -39.28 -8.37 -18.92
CA TYR A 635 -38.96 -7.91 -17.56
C TYR A 635 -39.15 -6.40 -17.35
N GLY A 636 -39.92 -5.71 -18.21
CA GLY A 636 -40.09 -4.26 -18.15
C GLY A 636 -40.58 -3.71 -16.82
N TYR A 637 -41.36 -4.48 -16.04
CA TYR A 637 -41.82 -4.07 -14.70
C TYR A 637 -40.70 -4.03 -13.65
N GLU A 638 -39.64 -4.82 -13.84
CA GLU A 638 -38.48 -4.87 -12.95
C GLU A 638 -37.37 -3.88 -13.38
N TYR A 639 -37.48 -3.32 -14.60
CA TYR A 639 -36.47 -2.42 -15.14
C TYR A 639 -36.40 -1.10 -14.33
N PRO A 640 -35.22 -0.74 -13.81
CA PRO A 640 -35.08 0.45 -12.97
C PRO A 640 -35.33 1.75 -13.75
N MET A 641 -36.08 2.67 -13.14
CA MET A 641 -36.31 4.02 -13.67
C MET A 641 -36.98 4.07 -15.05
N LEU A 642 -37.60 2.98 -15.53
CA LEU A 642 -38.17 2.90 -16.89
C LEU A 642 -39.12 4.08 -17.20
N LYS A 643 -39.98 4.43 -16.25
CA LYS A 643 -40.95 5.55 -16.38
C LYS A 643 -40.29 6.92 -16.51
N GLN A 644 -39.06 7.08 -16.03
CA GLN A 644 -38.30 8.34 -16.11
C GLN A 644 -37.45 8.41 -17.39
N ILE A 645 -37.07 7.26 -17.93
CA ILE A 645 -36.22 7.15 -19.12
C ILE A 645 -37.03 7.27 -20.42
N VAL A 646 -38.27 6.76 -20.43
CA VAL A 646 -39.12 6.66 -21.64
C VAL A 646 -40.22 7.75 -21.67
N SER A 647 -40.17 8.74 -20.77
CA SER A 647 -41.20 9.79 -20.66
C SER A 647 -41.16 10.84 -21.76
#